data_AF-A0A2V1AW96-F1
#
_entry.id   AF-A0A2V1AW96-F1
#
_cell.length_a   1.000
_cell.length_b   1.000
_cell.length_c   1.000
_cell.angle_alpha   90.00
_cell.angle_beta   90.00
_cell.angle_gamma   90.00
#
_symmetry.space_group_name_H-M   'P 1'
#
loop_
_entity.id
_entity.type
_entity.pdbx_description
1 polymer ?
#
loop_
_entity_poly.entity_id
_entity_poly.type
_entity_poly.pdbx_seq_one_letter_code
_entity_poly.pdbx_strand_id
1 'polypeptide(L)'
;MSKLPSNTASSPDNPNIKALNDKHIYQWITELVTGSNRERALLELGKKREQYDDLALVLWNSFGVMTALLEEIISVYPFLNPPVLTASVSNRVCNALALLQCVASNAQTRGAFLHANMPLYLYPFLSTNARQRSFEYLRLTSLGVIGALVKNDTPEVINFLLTTEIVPLCLNIMEISSELSKTVAIFILQKILLDDQGLSYICTTYERFHTVASVLSKMIEQLSQSTVPLNYSASEGSSQNAMSIQNSQNTSGSSGRLLKHSSSKRRASTVFGSVGKQGLFLPTDFISYGSDEWAFDDDPERPLLAGSFDALQQQQQQQQQHQPVDSDELIGEEREILRRHSFEVDNHDDDDIADTFEDAVLQGALDSTTRYTELVSLVRSSIPLVFTFLLQNSLSTVSVFTVGHLGAVELAAVSMGSMTANITGYATIQGIATALDTLCPQAFGAKKYHLVGEYMQKCVALICVVMAPLMVVWIFFGYELIVLLLPDKSTAFLAAVYLKYISFGIPAYILFECGKRFLQAQGIYHVATYVLLLAAPSNLAMNILFVKLYGYLGAPIAVAINYWLMALGLLAATSFLNENSGHSGVHPLDCWNGFNLRKSFQDWPKLVSLAVPGWVMLEAEFLAFEILTLMASYLGTYELAAQSIGSTMASLTYQVPFAMGIAASTRIANYLGAGLGHCAKVTGEVALVFGFFVSLINFLLLYTLQTPIAVLFTNDETVISLLHEIMWLGKQ
;
A
#
# COMPACT_ATOMS: atom_id res chain seq x y z
N MET A 1 -3.56 45.15 14.39
CA MET A 1 -4.26 46.35 13.87
C MET A 1 -3.82 46.56 12.43
N SER A 2 -4.53 45.95 11.46
CA SER A 2 -4.41 46.29 10.02
C SER A 2 -5.55 45.63 9.21
N LYS A 3 -6.58 46.46 8.97
CA LYS A 3 -7.56 46.50 7.86
C LYS A 3 -8.01 45.18 7.18
N LEU A 4 -9.25 44.78 7.49
CA LEU A 4 -10.13 44.04 6.57
C LEU A 4 -11.03 45.04 5.81
N PRO A 5 -11.33 44.83 4.52
CA PRO A 5 -12.18 45.72 3.74
C PRO A 5 -13.66 45.48 4.03
N SER A 6 -14.41 46.58 4.04
CA SER A 6 -15.84 46.68 4.32
C SER A 6 -16.73 46.52 3.08
N ASN A 7 -17.94 46.04 3.34
CA ASN A 7 -19.20 46.09 2.57
C ASN A 7 -19.52 44.93 1.62
N THR A 8 -20.56 44.17 2.00
CA THR A 8 -21.83 44.08 1.25
C THR A 8 -22.96 43.74 2.23
N ALA A 9 -24.13 44.36 2.02
CA ALA A 9 -25.27 44.39 2.93
C ALA A 9 -26.34 43.35 2.56
N SER A 10 -27.00 42.74 3.57
CA SER A 10 -28.33 42.14 3.43
C SER A 10 -29.03 41.90 4.79
N SER A 11 -30.18 42.58 4.96
CA SER A 11 -31.40 42.22 5.72
C SER A 11 -31.39 42.03 7.25
N PRO A 12 -32.50 42.37 7.96
CA PRO A 12 -32.50 42.62 9.40
C PRO A 12 -33.17 41.48 10.17
N ASP A 13 -32.40 40.59 10.81
CA ASP A 13 -32.96 39.56 11.69
C ASP A 13 -32.17 39.46 13.01
N ASN A 14 -32.88 39.76 14.10
CA ASN A 14 -32.62 39.52 15.53
C ASN A 14 -31.23 39.91 16.13
N PRO A 15 -31.12 41.04 16.86
CA PRO A 15 -29.84 41.55 17.37
C PRO A 15 -29.28 40.83 18.62
N ASN A 16 -29.88 39.73 19.09
CA ASN A 16 -29.75 39.34 20.50
C ASN A 16 -28.94 38.09 20.86
N ILE A 17 -28.36 37.32 19.94
CA ILE A 17 -27.52 36.16 20.34
C ILE A 17 -26.35 36.03 19.35
N LYS A 18 -25.35 36.92 19.46
CA LYS A 18 -24.08 36.79 18.72
C LYS A 18 -23.03 36.13 19.60
N ALA A 19 -22.35 35.11 19.08
CA ALA A 19 -21.30 34.39 19.78
C ALA A 19 -20.16 35.33 20.18
N LEU A 20 -19.88 36.34 19.36
CA LEU A 20 -18.93 37.42 19.63
C LEU A 20 -19.27 38.29 20.85
N ASN A 21 -20.50 38.24 21.37
CA ASN A 21 -20.91 39.04 22.52
C ASN A 21 -20.97 38.21 23.81
N ASP A 22 -20.84 36.88 23.73
CA ASP A 22 -20.89 35.99 24.88
C ASP A 22 -19.47 35.76 25.45
N LYS A 23 -19.24 36.26 26.66
CA LYS A 23 -17.96 36.10 27.36
C LYS A 23 -17.62 34.63 27.62
N HIS A 24 -18.62 33.76 27.78
CA HIS A 24 -18.39 32.34 28.02
C HIS A 24 -17.84 31.63 26.78
N ILE A 25 -18.21 32.07 25.57
CA ILE A 25 -17.67 31.49 24.33
C ILE A 25 -16.18 31.77 24.20
N TYR A 26 -15.74 33.01 24.48
CA TYR A 26 -14.31 33.33 24.50
C TYR A 26 -13.54 32.53 25.56
N GLN A 27 -14.15 32.34 26.73
CA GLN A 27 -13.55 31.53 27.78
C GLN A 27 -13.37 30.08 27.33
N TRP A 28 -14.41 29.45 26.77
CA TRP A 28 -14.31 28.08 26.25
C TRP A 28 -13.38 27.94 25.06
N ILE A 29 -13.31 28.94 24.17
CA ILE A 29 -12.31 28.95 23.08
C ILE A 29 -10.89 29.02 23.63
N THR A 30 -10.66 29.83 24.66
CA THR A 30 -9.34 29.92 25.30
C THR A 30 -8.99 28.61 26.01
N GLU A 31 -9.96 28.01 26.72
CA GLU A 31 -9.82 26.71 27.37
C GLU A 31 -9.59 25.57 26.35
N LEU A 32 -10.20 25.64 25.16
CA LEU A 32 -9.97 24.70 24.07
C LEU A 32 -8.53 24.77 23.55
N VAL A 33 -7.99 25.98 23.31
CA VAL A 33 -6.66 26.15 22.71
C VAL A 33 -5.54 25.96 23.74
N THR A 34 -5.68 26.50 24.94
CA THR A 34 -4.58 26.61 25.94
C THR A 34 -4.89 26.06 27.32
N GLY A 35 -6.14 25.66 27.59
CA GLY A 35 -6.58 25.25 28.93
C GLY A 35 -6.46 23.75 29.22
N SER A 36 -6.48 23.41 30.51
CA SER A 36 -6.51 22.02 31.00
C SER A 36 -7.90 21.36 30.91
N ASN A 37 -8.97 22.14 30.68
CA ASN A 37 -10.36 21.68 30.64
C ASN A 37 -10.93 21.53 29.22
N ARG A 38 -10.11 21.06 28.28
CA ARG A 38 -10.43 21.00 26.85
C ARG A 38 -11.71 20.21 26.53
N GLU A 39 -11.92 19.06 27.18
CA GLU A 39 -13.10 18.21 26.97
C GLU A 39 -14.41 18.91 27.37
N ARG A 40 -14.40 19.65 28.48
CA ARG A 40 -15.56 20.43 28.93
C ARG A 40 -15.86 21.57 27.96
N ALA A 41 -14.83 22.26 27.47
CA ALA A 41 -14.99 23.32 26.48
C ALA A 41 -15.60 22.81 25.16
N LEU A 42 -15.14 21.64 24.67
CA LEU A 42 -15.72 20.99 23.49
C LEU A 42 -17.21 20.66 23.67
N LEU A 43 -17.59 20.11 24.82
CA LEU A 43 -18.97 19.76 25.12
C LEU A 43 -19.87 21.00 25.17
N GLU A 44 -19.45 22.06 25.89
CA GLU A 44 -20.26 23.26 26.05
C GLU A 44 -20.37 24.06 24.75
N LEU A 45 -19.28 24.23 23.99
CA LEU A 45 -19.32 24.81 22.65
C LEU A 45 -20.21 23.97 21.72
N GLY A 46 -20.11 22.64 21.81
CA GLY A 46 -20.93 21.71 21.04
C GLY A 46 -22.43 21.85 21.30
N LYS A 47 -22.85 22.12 22.54
CA LYS A 47 -24.26 22.41 22.91
C LYS A 47 -24.74 23.76 22.39
N LYS A 48 -23.84 24.74 22.28
CA LYS A 48 -24.15 26.10 21.85
C LYS A 48 -24.14 26.29 20.33
N ARG A 49 -23.70 25.30 19.56
CA ARG A 49 -23.57 25.38 18.08
C ARG A 49 -24.86 25.72 17.33
N GLU A 50 -26.02 25.44 17.91
CA GLU A 50 -27.34 25.70 17.30
C GLU A 50 -27.98 27.00 17.81
N GLN A 51 -27.41 27.58 18.87
CA GLN A 51 -27.92 28.81 19.49
C GLN A 51 -27.31 30.07 18.88
N TYR A 52 -26.18 29.94 18.18
CA TYR A 52 -25.39 31.04 17.65
C TYR A 52 -25.03 30.80 16.17
N ASP A 53 -25.65 31.54 15.25
CA ASP A 53 -25.40 31.41 13.81
C ASP A 53 -23.97 31.86 13.40
N ASP A 54 -23.38 32.77 14.17
CA ASP A 54 -22.03 33.30 13.97
C ASP A 54 -20.94 32.49 14.68
N LEU A 55 -21.27 31.42 15.41
CA LEU A 55 -20.28 30.59 16.10
C LEU A 55 -19.25 30.00 15.13
N ALA A 56 -19.69 29.54 13.96
CA ALA A 56 -18.80 29.04 12.91
C ALA A 56 -17.71 30.05 12.50
N LEU A 57 -18.08 31.33 12.41
CA LEU A 57 -17.16 32.42 12.07
C LEU A 57 -16.17 32.69 13.20
N VAL A 58 -16.64 32.66 14.45
CA VAL A 58 -15.77 32.82 15.61
C VAL A 58 -14.77 31.67 15.68
N LEU A 59 -15.22 30.42 15.56
CA LEU A 59 -14.35 29.25 15.57
C LEU A 59 -13.28 29.29 14.46
N TRP A 60 -13.66 29.67 13.23
CA TRP A 60 -12.73 29.71 12.10
C TRP A 60 -11.67 30.81 12.22
N ASN A 61 -12.07 31.99 12.71
CA ASN A 61 -11.16 33.15 12.78
C ASN A 61 -10.39 33.24 14.10
N SER A 62 -10.75 32.46 15.11
CA SER A 62 -10.01 32.38 16.37
C SER A 62 -8.70 31.60 16.18
N PHE A 63 -7.60 32.24 16.58
CA PHE A 63 -6.26 31.66 16.47
C PHE A 63 -6.15 30.33 17.22
N GLY A 64 -5.63 29.30 16.54
CA GLY A 64 -5.37 27.98 17.11
C GLY A 64 -6.57 27.04 17.25
N VAL A 65 -7.80 27.50 17.01
CA VAL A 65 -9.01 26.66 17.18
C VAL A 65 -9.07 25.51 16.18
N MET A 66 -8.89 25.78 14.88
CA MET A 66 -8.89 24.72 13.86
C MET A 66 -7.76 23.70 14.09
N THR A 67 -6.60 24.15 14.56
CA THR A 67 -5.47 23.29 14.93
C THR A 67 -5.83 22.39 16.12
N ALA A 68 -6.45 22.95 17.17
CA ALA A 68 -6.89 22.17 18.33
C ALA A 68 -7.98 21.14 17.96
N LEU A 69 -8.93 21.49 17.09
CA LEU A 69 -9.95 20.55 16.60
C LEU A 69 -9.34 19.42 15.77
N LEU A 70 -8.34 19.72 14.93
CA LEU A 70 -7.59 18.70 14.20
C LEU A 70 -6.76 17.81 15.13
N GLU A 71 -6.14 18.38 16.16
CA GLU A 71 -5.39 17.63 17.17
C GLU A 71 -6.29 16.58 17.84
N GLU A 72 -7.52 16.95 18.21
CA GLU A 72 -8.51 16.02 18.77
C GLU A 72 -8.87 14.89 17.78
N ILE A 73 -9.07 15.22 16.51
CA ILE A 73 -9.37 14.23 15.46
C ILE A 73 -8.21 13.27 15.25
N ILE A 74 -7.00 13.78 15.10
CA ILE A 74 -5.79 12.98 14.87
C ILE A 74 -5.45 12.14 16.11
N SER A 75 -5.79 12.61 17.33
CA SER A 75 -5.60 11.85 18.56
C SER A 75 -6.34 10.51 18.57
N VAL A 76 -7.37 10.36 17.73
CA VAL A 76 -8.15 9.12 17.63
C VAL A 76 -7.57 8.11 16.65
N TYR A 77 -6.71 8.52 15.72
CA TYR A 77 -6.19 7.63 14.67
C TYR A 77 -5.53 6.35 15.19
N PRO A 78 -4.73 6.38 16.28
CA PRO A 78 -4.16 5.16 16.85
C PRO A 78 -5.20 4.16 17.37
N PHE A 79 -6.39 4.64 17.77
CA PHE A 79 -7.46 3.79 18.30
C PHE A 79 -8.39 3.24 17.21
N LEU A 80 -8.15 3.58 15.93
CA LEU A 80 -8.94 3.06 14.81
C LEU A 80 -8.47 1.68 14.36
N ASN A 81 -7.17 1.40 14.48
CA ASN A 81 -6.57 0.13 14.12
C ASN A 81 -5.37 -0.19 15.06
N PRO A 82 -5.51 -1.11 16.03
CA PRO A 82 -6.70 -1.93 16.31
C PRO A 82 -7.89 -1.11 16.86
N PRO A 83 -9.14 -1.60 16.73
CA PRO A 83 -10.34 -0.83 17.06
C PRO A 83 -10.63 -0.79 18.57
N VAL A 84 -9.80 -0.04 19.33
CA VAL A 84 -9.85 0.05 20.81
C VAL A 84 -10.50 1.37 21.27
N LEU A 85 -11.46 1.90 20.50
CA LEU A 85 -12.10 3.18 20.80
C LEU A 85 -13.10 3.06 21.96
N THR A 86 -12.75 3.63 23.11
CA THR A 86 -13.67 3.74 24.24
C THR A 86 -14.80 4.75 23.97
N ALA A 87 -15.94 4.56 24.63
CA ALA A 87 -17.08 5.47 24.50
C ALA A 87 -16.75 6.92 24.91
N SER A 88 -15.91 7.11 25.93
CA SER A 88 -15.47 8.43 26.39
C SER A 88 -14.67 9.18 25.31
N VAL A 89 -13.68 8.52 24.72
CA VAL A 89 -12.84 9.10 23.65
C VAL A 89 -13.67 9.36 22.39
N SER A 90 -14.57 8.44 22.01
CA SER A 90 -15.50 8.64 20.90
C SER A 90 -16.38 9.87 21.10
N ASN A 91 -16.97 10.04 22.30
CA ASN A 91 -17.81 11.20 22.62
C ASN A 91 -17.04 12.52 22.55
N ARG A 92 -15.80 12.55 23.07
CA ARG A 92 -14.93 13.74 23.03
C ARG A 92 -14.69 14.19 21.59
N VAL A 93 -14.32 13.27 20.71
CA VAL A 93 -14.05 13.60 19.30
C VAL A 93 -15.32 13.89 18.52
N CYS A 94 -16.44 13.22 18.83
CA CYS A 94 -17.72 13.58 18.23
C CYS A 94 -18.13 15.03 18.57
N ASN A 95 -17.81 15.53 19.76
CA ASN A 95 -18.02 16.95 20.09
C ASN A 95 -17.14 17.87 19.23
N ALA A 96 -15.88 17.52 18.96
CA ALA A 96 -15.01 18.26 18.05
C ALA A 96 -15.53 18.22 16.59
N LEU A 97 -16.00 17.06 16.13
CA LEU A 97 -16.62 16.88 14.81
C LEU A 97 -17.90 17.70 14.66
N ALA A 98 -18.72 17.82 15.71
CA ALA A 98 -19.90 18.66 15.70
C ALA A 98 -19.57 20.15 15.51
N LEU A 99 -18.43 20.61 16.04
CA LEU A 99 -17.94 21.98 15.80
C LEU A 99 -17.43 22.14 14.35
N LEU A 100 -16.75 21.14 13.78
CA LEU A 100 -16.41 21.15 12.35
C LEU A 100 -17.64 21.10 11.45
N GLN A 101 -18.70 20.38 11.85
CA GLN A 101 -19.98 20.37 11.14
C GLN A 101 -20.60 21.77 11.10
N CYS A 102 -20.53 22.53 12.19
CA CYS A 102 -20.98 23.92 12.24
C CYS A 102 -20.21 24.80 11.23
N VAL A 103 -18.88 24.65 11.17
CA VAL A 103 -18.00 25.35 10.22
C VAL A 103 -18.29 24.96 8.76
N ALA A 104 -18.52 23.67 8.49
CA ALA A 104 -18.87 23.16 7.17
C ALA A 104 -20.24 23.65 6.68
N SER A 105 -21.19 23.79 7.61
CA SER A 105 -22.56 24.24 7.32
C SER A 105 -22.64 25.73 6.99
N ASN A 106 -21.78 26.58 7.57
CA ASN A 106 -21.83 28.03 7.36
C ASN A 106 -21.27 28.44 5.98
N ALA A 107 -22.02 29.29 5.26
CA ALA A 107 -21.71 29.67 3.88
C ALA A 107 -20.38 30.44 3.72
N GLN A 108 -19.95 31.19 4.74
CA GLN A 108 -18.74 32.01 4.67
C GLN A 108 -17.46 31.21 4.97
N THR A 109 -17.55 30.18 5.82
CA THR A 109 -16.39 29.34 6.21
C THR A 109 -16.25 28.10 5.35
N ARG A 110 -17.33 27.62 4.70
CA ARG A 110 -17.32 26.38 3.91
C ARG A 110 -16.25 26.35 2.82
N GLY A 111 -16.13 27.40 2.01
CA GLY A 111 -15.14 27.44 0.93
C GLY A 111 -13.71 27.35 1.48
N ALA A 112 -13.42 28.09 2.55
CA ALA A 112 -12.13 28.04 3.22
C ALA A 112 -11.85 26.68 3.87
N PHE A 113 -12.87 26.02 4.43
CA PHE A 113 -12.80 24.67 4.98
C PHE A 113 -12.47 23.62 3.90
N LEU A 114 -13.05 23.76 2.70
CA LEU A 114 -12.75 22.90 1.54
C LEU A 114 -11.33 23.15 1.00
N HIS A 115 -10.94 24.41 0.76
CA HIS A 115 -9.60 24.75 0.28
C HIS A 115 -8.48 24.34 1.23
N ALA A 116 -8.76 24.30 2.53
CA ALA A 116 -7.84 23.81 3.55
C ALA A 116 -7.77 22.26 3.60
N ASN A 117 -8.50 21.54 2.73
CA ASN A 117 -8.57 20.07 2.69
C ASN A 117 -8.97 19.41 4.02
N MET A 118 -9.66 20.15 4.90
CA MET A 118 -10.08 19.68 6.22
C MET A 118 -10.97 18.43 6.20
N PRO A 119 -11.89 18.24 5.23
CA PRO A 119 -12.71 17.03 5.18
C PRO A 119 -11.91 15.73 5.06
N LEU A 120 -10.69 15.76 4.51
CA LEU A 120 -9.88 14.55 4.28
C LEU A 120 -9.49 13.85 5.60
N TYR A 121 -9.38 14.59 6.69
CA TYR A 121 -9.08 14.05 8.02
C TYR A 121 -10.22 13.19 8.59
N LEU A 122 -11.39 13.18 7.96
CA LEU A 122 -12.54 12.37 8.41
C LEU A 122 -12.59 10.99 7.75
N TYR A 123 -11.84 10.78 6.67
CA TYR A 123 -11.92 9.58 5.84
C TYR A 123 -11.44 8.33 6.58
N PRO A 124 -10.39 8.38 7.42
CA PRO A 124 -10.01 7.24 8.27
C PRO A 124 -11.14 6.75 9.18
N PHE A 125 -12.01 7.66 9.66
CA PHE A 125 -13.17 7.28 10.48
C PHE A 125 -14.21 6.52 9.65
N LEU A 126 -14.47 6.99 8.43
CA LEU A 126 -15.43 6.39 7.50
C LEU A 126 -14.97 5.02 6.98
N SER A 127 -13.67 4.75 6.93
CA SER A 127 -13.12 3.46 6.50
C SER A 127 -13.19 2.34 7.56
N THR A 128 -13.61 2.65 8.78
CA THR A 128 -13.68 1.64 9.85
C THR A 128 -14.82 0.64 9.64
N ASN A 129 -14.52 -0.65 9.83
CA ASN A 129 -15.50 -1.75 9.74
C ASN A 129 -15.95 -2.26 11.12
N ALA A 130 -15.50 -1.63 12.21
CA ALA A 130 -15.83 -2.03 13.58
C ALA A 130 -17.31 -1.74 13.91
N ARG A 131 -18.04 -2.79 14.33
CA ARG A 131 -19.47 -2.72 14.67
C ARG A 131 -19.77 -2.20 16.08
N GLN A 132 -18.74 -1.86 16.84
CA GLN A 132 -18.91 -1.31 18.19
C GLN A 132 -19.64 0.04 18.14
N ARG A 133 -20.46 0.33 19.15
CA ARG A 133 -21.28 1.54 19.22
C ARG A 133 -20.44 2.83 19.16
N SER A 134 -19.24 2.83 19.75
CA SER A 134 -18.30 3.95 19.71
C SER A 134 -17.82 4.28 18.29
N PHE A 135 -17.63 3.27 17.44
CA PHE A 135 -17.25 3.43 16.03
C PHE A 135 -18.41 3.81 15.12
N GLU A 136 -19.60 3.26 15.37
CA GLU A 136 -20.81 3.67 14.66
C GLU A 136 -21.12 5.15 14.91
N TYR A 137 -20.99 5.61 16.17
CA TYR A 137 -21.20 7.01 16.53
C TYR A 137 -20.16 7.94 15.89
N LEU A 138 -18.90 7.51 15.85
CA LEU A 138 -17.82 8.24 15.19
C LEU A 138 -18.04 8.35 13.67
N ARG A 139 -18.42 7.24 13.01
CA ARG A 139 -18.75 7.21 11.57
C ARG A 139 -19.93 8.12 11.25
N LEU A 140 -21.01 8.01 12.01
CA LEU A 140 -22.20 8.84 11.83
C LEU A 140 -21.89 10.33 11.95
N THR A 141 -21.14 10.73 12.98
CA THR A 141 -20.80 12.14 13.20
C THR A 141 -19.89 12.67 12.09
N SER A 142 -18.97 11.83 11.59
CA SER A 142 -18.10 12.16 10.46
C SER A 142 -18.90 12.33 9.15
N LEU A 143 -19.86 11.43 8.88
CA LEU A 143 -20.81 11.57 7.78
C LEU A 143 -21.66 12.84 7.92
N GLY A 144 -21.99 13.25 9.16
CA GLY A 144 -22.71 14.50 9.43
C GLY A 144 -21.98 15.74 8.93
N VAL A 145 -20.64 15.78 9.06
CA VAL A 145 -19.81 16.87 8.52
C VAL A 145 -19.85 16.89 6.99
N ILE A 146 -19.66 15.73 6.35
CA ILE A 146 -19.72 15.62 4.87
C ILE A 146 -21.13 15.93 4.35
N GLY A 147 -22.16 15.44 5.04
CA GLY A 147 -23.56 15.72 4.77
C GLY A 147 -23.89 17.21 4.82
N ALA A 148 -23.31 17.96 5.76
CA ALA A 148 -23.47 19.41 5.85
C ALA A 148 -22.85 20.15 4.66
N LEU A 149 -21.75 19.64 4.08
CA LEU A 149 -21.13 20.21 2.89
C LEU A 149 -22.03 20.04 1.66
N VAL A 150 -22.54 18.83 1.41
CA VAL A 150 -23.36 18.52 0.22
C VAL A 150 -24.77 19.10 0.29
N LYS A 151 -25.26 19.46 1.48
CA LYS A 151 -26.61 19.99 1.69
C LYS A 151 -26.90 21.28 0.89
N ASN A 152 -25.88 22.08 0.61
CA ASN A 152 -26.05 23.42 0.02
C ASN A 152 -25.93 23.44 -1.51
N ASP A 153 -25.87 22.26 -2.17
CA ASP A 153 -25.86 22.11 -3.63
C ASP A 153 -24.79 22.97 -4.33
N THR A 154 -23.66 23.20 -3.66
CA THR A 154 -22.53 23.93 -4.25
C THR A 154 -21.69 22.97 -5.10
N PRO A 155 -21.54 23.22 -6.42
CA PRO A 155 -20.85 22.30 -7.33
C PRO A 155 -19.38 22.10 -6.96
N GLU A 156 -18.75 23.10 -6.34
CA GLU A 156 -17.38 23.02 -5.82
C GLU A 156 -17.21 21.89 -4.79
N VAL A 157 -18.21 21.65 -3.93
CA VAL A 157 -18.20 20.55 -2.96
C VAL A 157 -18.24 19.21 -3.68
N ILE A 158 -19.11 19.07 -4.69
CA ILE A 158 -19.22 17.82 -5.44
C ILE A 158 -17.92 17.54 -6.19
N ASN A 159 -17.35 18.53 -6.88
CA ASN A 159 -16.07 18.37 -7.56
C ASN A 159 -14.96 17.95 -6.58
N PHE A 160 -14.86 18.60 -5.42
CA PHE A 160 -13.94 18.18 -4.36
C PHE A 160 -14.15 16.72 -3.96
N LEU A 161 -15.40 16.32 -3.68
CA LEU A 161 -15.76 14.96 -3.27
C LEU A 161 -15.50 13.90 -4.37
N LEU A 162 -15.58 14.25 -5.65
CA LEU A 162 -15.27 13.33 -6.75
C LEU A 162 -13.77 13.07 -6.92
N THR A 163 -12.93 13.99 -6.43
CA THR A 163 -11.47 13.79 -6.38
C THR A 163 -11.02 12.90 -5.22
N THR A 164 -11.94 12.50 -4.34
CA THR A 164 -11.66 11.70 -3.13
C THR A 164 -12.39 10.35 -3.13
N GLU A 165 -12.10 9.50 -2.16
CA GLU A 165 -12.69 8.16 -2.03
C GLU A 165 -14.08 8.13 -1.35
N ILE A 166 -14.86 9.23 -1.38
CA ILE A 166 -16.13 9.28 -0.62
C ILE A 166 -17.19 8.32 -1.15
N VAL A 167 -17.24 8.09 -2.47
CA VAL A 167 -18.24 7.21 -3.11
C VAL A 167 -18.09 5.76 -2.64
N PRO A 168 -16.91 5.11 -2.75
CA PRO A 168 -16.74 3.74 -2.23
C PRO A 168 -16.92 3.65 -0.71
N LEU A 169 -16.53 4.67 0.06
CA LEU A 169 -16.76 4.71 1.51
C LEU A 169 -18.26 4.74 1.85
N CYS A 170 -19.04 5.57 1.16
CA CYS A 170 -20.49 5.63 1.36
C CYS A 170 -21.16 4.30 0.99
N LEU A 171 -20.74 3.66 -0.10
CA LEU A 171 -21.26 2.35 -0.51
C LEU A 171 -20.96 1.25 0.52
N ASN A 172 -19.75 1.22 1.09
CA ASN A 172 -19.39 0.26 2.14
C ASN A 172 -20.22 0.47 3.43
N ILE A 173 -20.40 1.73 3.84
CA ILE A 173 -21.25 2.09 4.98
C ILE A 173 -22.72 1.71 4.73
N MET A 174 -23.22 1.93 3.52
CA MET A 174 -24.57 1.53 3.11
C MET A 174 -24.81 0.02 3.24
N GLU A 175 -23.79 -0.81 2.98
CA GLU A 175 -23.89 -2.27 3.14
C GLU A 175 -23.83 -2.69 4.62
N ILE A 176 -22.85 -2.19 5.39
CA ILE A 176 -22.41 -2.81 6.66
C ILE A 176 -22.89 -2.08 7.94
N SER A 177 -23.22 -0.78 7.87
CA SER A 177 -23.43 0.06 9.06
C SER A 177 -24.88 0.03 9.61
N SER A 178 -25.10 0.72 10.73
CA SER A 178 -26.44 0.96 11.30
C SER A 178 -27.36 1.77 10.36
N GLU A 179 -28.67 1.59 10.50
CA GLU A 179 -29.70 2.25 9.65
C GLU A 179 -29.51 3.78 9.56
N LEU A 180 -29.10 4.41 10.66
CA LEU A 180 -28.86 5.84 10.72
C LEU A 180 -27.64 6.26 9.87
N SER A 181 -26.52 5.54 10.00
CA SER A 181 -25.32 5.75 9.16
C SER A 181 -25.62 5.47 7.68
N LYS A 182 -26.41 4.43 7.39
CA LYS A 182 -26.87 4.12 6.02
C LYS A 182 -27.68 5.27 5.44
N THR A 183 -28.61 5.85 6.20
CA THR A 183 -29.46 6.97 5.75
C THR A 183 -28.63 8.19 5.35
N VAL A 184 -27.63 8.56 6.16
CA VAL A 184 -26.76 9.71 5.84
C VAL A 184 -25.86 9.41 4.63
N ALA A 185 -25.32 8.19 4.52
CA ALA A 185 -24.53 7.77 3.37
C ALA A 185 -25.35 7.76 2.06
N ILE A 186 -26.61 7.30 2.12
CA ILE A 186 -27.56 7.39 1.00
C ILE A 186 -27.78 8.84 0.60
N PHE A 187 -28.01 9.74 1.57
CA PHE A 187 -28.21 11.16 1.28
C PHE A 187 -27.02 11.79 0.56
N ILE A 188 -25.79 11.50 1.01
CA ILE A 188 -24.56 11.99 0.36
C ILE A 188 -24.45 11.44 -1.06
N LEU A 189 -24.63 10.13 -1.24
CA LEU A 189 -24.56 9.49 -2.55
C LEU A 189 -25.65 10.01 -3.50
N GLN A 190 -26.86 10.25 -2.99
CA GLN A 190 -27.96 10.84 -3.72
C GLN A 190 -27.60 12.24 -4.22
N LYS A 191 -26.99 13.09 -3.38
CA LYS A 191 -26.56 14.43 -3.77
C LYS A 191 -25.49 14.40 -4.87
N ILE A 192 -24.56 13.45 -4.82
CA ILE A 192 -23.56 13.24 -5.88
C ILE A 192 -24.23 12.77 -7.18
N LEU A 193 -25.19 11.85 -7.11
CA LEU A 193 -25.90 11.33 -8.29
C LEU A 193 -26.85 12.33 -8.94
N LEU A 194 -27.36 13.30 -8.18
CA LEU A 194 -28.22 14.38 -8.69
C LEU A 194 -27.42 15.50 -9.37
N ASP A 195 -26.10 15.55 -9.16
CA ASP A 195 -25.21 16.48 -9.85
C ASP A 195 -24.73 15.90 -11.19
N ASP A 196 -24.71 16.72 -12.24
CA ASP A 196 -24.34 16.27 -13.59
C ASP A 196 -22.89 15.76 -13.67
N GLN A 197 -21.96 16.37 -12.93
CA GLN A 197 -20.56 15.91 -12.89
C GLN A 197 -20.43 14.61 -12.09
N GLY A 198 -21.15 14.50 -10.97
CA GLY A 198 -21.16 13.29 -10.17
C GLY A 198 -21.78 12.08 -10.87
N LEU A 199 -22.89 12.30 -11.58
CA LEU A 199 -23.50 11.27 -12.42
C LEU A 199 -22.58 10.85 -13.56
N SER A 200 -21.97 11.83 -14.25
CA SER A 200 -21.00 11.55 -15.31
C SER A 200 -19.82 10.71 -14.79
N TYR A 201 -19.28 11.03 -13.61
CA TYR A 201 -18.16 10.32 -12.99
C TYR A 201 -18.47 8.84 -12.72
N ILE A 202 -19.70 8.55 -12.25
CA ILE A 202 -20.15 7.19 -11.95
C ILE A 202 -20.40 6.40 -13.26
N CYS A 203 -20.93 7.07 -14.29
CA CYS A 203 -21.20 6.47 -15.59
C CYS A 203 -19.97 6.37 -16.52
N THR A 204 -18.81 6.93 -16.14
CA THR A 204 -17.59 6.88 -16.96
C THR A 204 -17.11 5.46 -17.22
N THR A 205 -17.20 4.57 -16.23
CA THR A 205 -16.75 3.18 -16.34
C THR A 205 -17.84 2.22 -15.91
N TYR A 206 -17.86 1.04 -16.56
CA TYR A 206 -18.79 -0.03 -16.20
C TYR A 206 -18.66 -0.44 -14.73
N GLU A 207 -17.44 -0.53 -14.20
CA GLU A 207 -17.20 -0.97 -12.82
C GLU A 207 -17.81 -0.02 -11.77
N ARG A 208 -17.66 1.30 -11.96
CA ARG A 208 -18.24 2.29 -11.04
C ARG A 208 -19.76 2.24 -11.05
N PHE A 209 -20.35 2.21 -12.25
CA PHE A 209 -21.79 2.09 -12.42
C PHE A 209 -22.32 0.79 -11.81
N HIS A 210 -21.68 -0.35 -12.12
CA HIS A 210 -22.07 -1.66 -11.61
C HIS A 210 -21.98 -1.73 -10.08
N THR A 211 -20.94 -1.16 -9.47
CA THR A 211 -20.77 -1.17 -8.01
C THR A 211 -21.90 -0.40 -7.32
N VAL A 212 -22.22 0.81 -7.80
CA VAL A 212 -23.33 1.62 -7.28
C VAL A 212 -24.67 0.90 -7.48
N ALA A 213 -24.92 0.37 -8.68
CA ALA A 213 -26.16 -0.33 -8.99
C ALA A 213 -26.35 -1.61 -8.17
N SER A 214 -25.29 -2.39 -7.97
CA SER A 214 -25.31 -3.64 -7.19
C SER A 214 -25.65 -3.39 -5.72
N VAL A 215 -25.00 -2.40 -5.09
CA VAL A 215 -25.28 -2.03 -3.68
C VAL A 215 -26.72 -1.55 -3.53
N LEU A 216 -27.19 -0.66 -4.42
CA LEU A 216 -28.57 -0.18 -4.39
C LEU A 216 -29.58 -1.34 -4.58
N SER A 217 -29.30 -2.28 -5.48
CA SER A 217 -30.16 -3.47 -5.69
C SER A 217 -30.27 -4.31 -4.42
N LYS A 218 -29.13 -4.63 -3.78
CA LYS A 218 -29.13 -5.39 -2.52
C LYS A 218 -29.92 -4.67 -1.42
N MET A 219 -29.82 -3.34 -1.33
CA MET A 219 -30.57 -2.58 -0.33
C MET A 219 -32.08 -2.61 -0.59
N ILE A 220 -32.50 -2.52 -1.86
CA ILE A 220 -33.91 -2.64 -2.23
C ILE A 220 -34.44 -4.05 -1.90
N GLU A 221 -33.66 -5.09 -2.19
CA GLU A 221 -34.00 -6.46 -1.82
C GLU A 221 -34.15 -6.63 -0.30
N GLN A 222 -33.23 -6.09 0.48
CA GLN A 222 -33.30 -6.10 1.95
C GLN A 222 -34.56 -5.40 2.47
N LEU A 223 -34.88 -4.21 1.94
CA LEU A 223 -36.09 -3.47 2.32
C LEU A 223 -37.37 -4.21 1.91
N SER A 224 -37.38 -4.88 0.75
CA SER A 224 -38.54 -5.65 0.28
C SER A 224 -38.88 -6.84 1.20
N GLN A 225 -37.86 -7.46 1.81
CA GLN A 225 -38.04 -8.54 2.78
C GLN A 225 -38.55 -8.03 4.14
N SER A 226 -38.24 -6.78 4.50
CA SER A 226 -38.70 -6.14 5.74
C SER A 226 -40.15 -5.63 5.68
N THR A 227 -40.76 -5.55 4.49
CA THR A 227 -42.07 -4.89 4.27
C THR A 227 -43.26 -5.88 4.20
N VAL A 228 -43.11 -7.14 4.61
CA VAL A 228 -44.25 -8.08 4.67
C VAL A 228 -45.10 -7.79 5.93
N PRO A 229 -46.37 -7.34 5.83
CA PRO A 229 -47.20 -7.09 7.01
C PRO A 229 -47.78 -8.40 7.55
N LEU A 230 -47.83 -8.49 8.87
CA LEU A 230 -48.69 -9.40 9.63
C LEU A 230 -50.16 -9.27 9.16
N ASN A 231 -50.71 -10.32 8.55
CA ASN A 231 -52.09 -10.79 8.73
C ASN A 231 -52.38 -11.98 7.81
N TYR A 232 -52.46 -13.18 8.39
CA TYR A 232 -53.66 -14.04 8.34
C TYR A 232 -53.41 -15.22 9.29
N SER A 233 -53.89 -15.08 10.52
CA SER A 233 -54.24 -16.20 11.37
C SER A 233 -55.43 -16.91 10.73
N ALA A 234 -55.20 -18.08 10.13
CA ALA A 234 -56.24 -19.04 9.84
C ALA A 234 -55.72 -20.43 10.21
N SER A 235 -56.32 -20.95 11.27
CA SER A 235 -56.25 -22.31 11.79
C SER A 235 -56.32 -23.37 10.70
N GLU A 236 -55.33 -24.26 10.63
CA GLU A 236 -55.51 -25.61 10.06
C GLU A 236 -54.96 -26.65 11.03
N GLY A 237 -55.82 -27.04 11.97
CA GLY A 237 -55.75 -28.32 12.64
C GLY A 237 -56.86 -29.22 12.07
N SER A 238 -56.46 -30.41 11.62
CA SER A 238 -57.30 -31.59 11.35
C SER A 238 -58.31 -31.51 10.19
N SER A 239 -58.07 -32.31 9.13
CA SER A 239 -58.81 -33.57 8.93
C SER A 239 -58.71 -34.06 7.48
N GLN A 240 -58.28 -35.32 7.37
CA GLN A 240 -58.58 -36.32 6.35
C GLN A 240 -59.68 -35.97 5.33
N ASN A 241 -59.42 -36.14 4.04
CA ASN A 241 -59.97 -37.26 3.27
C ASN A 241 -59.56 -37.27 1.80
N ALA A 242 -59.67 -38.48 1.26
CA ALA A 242 -59.15 -38.97 0.00
C ALA A 242 -59.92 -38.53 -1.26
N MET A 243 -59.26 -38.84 -2.39
CA MET A 243 -59.80 -39.35 -3.65
C MET A 243 -60.24 -38.38 -4.75
N SER A 244 -59.74 -38.72 -5.94
CA SER A 244 -60.35 -38.61 -7.29
C SER A 244 -60.32 -37.23 -7.95
N ILE A 245 -60.24 -37.03 -9.28
CA ILE A 245 -60.05 -37.83 -10.50
C ILE A 245 -59.84 -36.77 -11.62
N GLN A 246 -58.96 -37.08 -12.58
CA GLN A 246 -58.91 -36.73 -14.03
C GLN A 246 -59.25 -35.33 -14.61
N ASN A 247 -58.51 -35.06 -15.70
CA ASN A 247 -58.89 -34.36 -16.95
C ASN A 247 -59.03 -32.83 -16.89
N SER A 248 -58.67 -32.02 -17.90
CA SER A 248 -58.23 -32.24 -19.29
C SER A 248 -57.77 -30.91 -19.90
N GLN A 249 -56.80 -31.01 -20.82
CA GLN A 249 -56.55 -30.28 -22.08
C GLN A 249 -57.05 -28.84 -22.38
N ASN A 250 -56.10 -28.07 -22.94
CA ASN A 250 -56.14 -27.15 -24.11
C ASN A 250 -57.13 -25.97 -24.15
N THR A 251 -56.63 -24.76 -24.40
CA THR A 251 -56.71 -24.08 -25.73
C THR A 251 -55.98 -22.73 -25.77
N SER A 252 -55.49 -22.42 -26.95
CA SER A 252 -54.81 -21.20 -27.41
C SER A 252 -55.77 -20.07 -27.76
N GLY A 253 -55.30 -18.80 -27.70
CA GLY A 253 -56.05 -17.64 -28.19
C GLY A 253 -55.28 -16.32 -28.09
N SER A 254 -55.23 -15.58 -29.19
CA SER A 254 -54.31 -14.51 -29.58
C SER A 254 -54.71 -13.06 -29.19
N SER A 255 -53.69 -12.20 -29.08
CA SER A 255 -53.58 -10.78 -29.54
C SER A 255 -54.66 -9.73 -29.18
N GLY A 256 -54.22 -8.59 -28.59
CA GLY A 256 -54.95 -7.32 -28.74
C GLY A 256 -54.66 -6.20 -27.74
N ARG A 257 -53.70 -5.33 -28.09
CA ARG A 257 -53.40 -3.95 -27.63
C ARG A 257 -54.44 -3.21 -26.75
N LEU A 258 -53.95 -2.46 -25.75
CA LEU A 258 -54.28 -1.03 -25.61
C LEU A 258 -53.18 -0.24 -24.86
N LEU A 259 -52.39 0.52 -25.62
CA LEU A 259 -51.65 1.70 -25.17
C LEU A 259 -52.65 2.86 -25.03
N LYS A 260 -52.58 3.60 -23.92
CA LYS A 260 -52.94 5.03 -23.89
C LYS A 260 -51.91 5.81 -23.08
N HIS A 261 -51.22 6.69 -23.80
CA HIS A 261 -50.33 7.72 -23.29
C HIS A 261 -51.11 9.03 -23.05
N SER A 262 -50.58 9.80 -22.09
CA SER A 262 -50.47 11.27 -22.10
C SER A 262 -51.68 12.12 -21.70
N SER A 263 -51.47 12.96 -20.67
CA SER A 263 -51.31 14.39 -20.96
C SER A 263 -50.27 15.07 -20.07
N SER A 264 -49.16 15.41 -20.72
CA SER A 264 -48.17 16.41 -20.32
C SER A 264 -48.74 17.80 -19.97
N LYS A 265 -48.06 18.51 -19.04
CA LYS A 265 -47.64 19.91 -19.22
C LYS A 265 -46.62 20.37 -18.16
N ARG A 266 -45.41 20.69 -18.63
CA ARG A 266 -44.42 21.56 -17.97
C ARG A 266 -44.96 22.99 -17.83
N ARG A 267 -44.66 23.66 -16.72
CA ARG A 267 -44.29 25.10 -16.69
C ARG A 267 -43.27 25.36 -15.58
N ALA A 268 -42.27 26.16 -15.92
CA ALA A 268 -41.18 26.59 -15.07
C ALA A 268 -41.55 27.82 -14.22
N SER A 269 -40.75 28.03 -13.17
CA SER A 269 -40.49 29.28 -12.45
C SER A 269 -41.66 29.95 -11.73
N THR A 270 -41.60 30.00 -10.40
CA THR A 270 -41.58 31.27 -9.65
C THR A 270 -41.00 30.99 -8.25
N VAL A 271 -39.79 31.48 -8.02
CA VAL A 271 -39.23 31.73 -6.69
C VAL A 271 -39.98 32.92 -6.09
N PHE A 272 -40.58 32.74 -4.91
CA PHE A 272 -40.70 33.78 -3.90
C PHE A 272 -40.51 33.11 -2.54
N GLY A 273 -39.43 33.50 -1.86
CA GLY A 273 -39.08 33.01 -0.54
C GLY A 273 -39.76 33.76 0.60
N SER A 274 -39.13 33.58 1.76
CA SER A 274 -39.44 34.13 3.09
C SER A 274 -40.39 33.23 3.89
N VAL A 275 -40.10 32.75 5.12
CA VAL A 275 -39.18 33.25 6.16
C VAL A 275 -38.79 32.07 7.07
N GLY A 276 -37.50 31.98 7.42
CA GLY A 276 -37.01 31.59 8.77
C GLY A 276 -37.34 30.22 9.37
N LYS A 277 -36.38 29.30 9.30
CA LYS A 277 -35.83 28.58 10.47
C LYS A 277 -34.55 27.85 10.05
N GLN A 278 -33.42 28.52 10.25
CA GLN A 278 -32.12 27.85 10.34
C GLN A 278 -32.11 27.08 11.67
N GLY A 279 -31.81 25.79 11.62
CA GLY A 279 -31.65 24.90 12.76
C GLY A 279 -30.93 23.66 12.29
N LEU A 280 -29.79 23.34 12.90
CA LEU A 280 -29.04 22.12 12.65
C LEU A 280 -29.92 20.90 12.95
N PHE A 281 -29.75 19.83 12.18
CA PHE A 281 -30.41 18.56 12.46
C PHE A 281 -29.54 17.72 13.40
N LEU A 282 -30.11 17.24 14.50
CA LEU A 282 -29.54 16.23 15.39
C LEU A 282 -29.93 14.81 14.91
N PRO A 283 -29.18 13.76 15.31
CA PRO A 283 -29.53 12.35 15.06
C PRO A 283 -30.97 11.97 15.45
N THR A 284 -31.59 12.71 16.38
CA THR A 284 -32.97 12.53 16.82
C THR A 284 -34.02 13.00 15.81
N ASP A 285 -33.66 13.86 14.86
CA ASP A 285 -34.62 14.48 13.94
C ASP A 285 -35.03 13.56 12.78
N PHE A 286 -34.42 12.37 12.72
CA PHE A 286 -34.75 11.31 11.77
C PHE A 286 -35.66 10.23 12.37
N ILE A 287 -36.09 10.38 13.64
CA ILE A 287 -36.98 9.45 14.32
C ILE A 287 -38.41 10.00 14.32
N SER A 288 -39.26 9.41 13.49
CA SER A 288 -40.71 9.52 13.63
C SER A 288 -41.16 8.58 14.75
N TYR A 289 -41.46 9.10 15.95
CA TYR A 289 -42.27 8.34 16.90
C TYR A 289 -43.69 8.25 16.33
N GLY A 290 -44.05 7.07 15.84
CA GLY A 290 -45.45 6.69 15.72
C GLY A 290 -46.04 6.69 17.13
N SER A 291 -47.05 7.53 17.34
CA SER A 291 -47.91 7.51 18.51
C SER A 291 -48.65 6.17 18.56
N ASP A 292 -48.35 5.40 19.60
CA ASP A 292 -49.16 4.40 20.29
C ASP A 292 -48.29 3.20 20.61
N GLU A 293 -47.72 3.19 21.83
CA GLU A 293 -47.94 2.10 22.79
C GLU A 293 -47.08 2.28 24.05
N TRP A 294 -47.78 2.34 25.18
CA TRP A 294 -47.39 1.92 26.52
C TRP A 294 -46.68 2.97 27.38
N ALA A 295 -47.52 3.72 28.09
CA ALA A 295 -47.18 4.33 29.36
C ALA A 295 -46.65 3.27 30.33
N PHE A 296 -45.52 3.54 30.99
CA PHE A 296 -45.24 2.97 32.31
C PHE A 296 -44.37 3.92 33.14
N ASP A 297 -44.68 3.85 34.43
CA ASP A 297 -44.35 4.73 35.55
C ASP A 297 -42.88 5.05 35.78
N ASP A 298 -42.70 6.20 36.45
CA ASP A 298 -41.54 6.60 37.22
C ASP A 298 -41.10 5.50 38.22
N ASP A 299 -39.84 5.05 38.16
CA ASP A 299 -39.11 4.69 39.38
C ASP A 299 -37.58 4.78 39.16
N PRO A 300 -36.82 5.53 39.99
CA PRO A 300 -35.40 5.71 39.82
C PRO A 300 -34.61 4.93 40.88
N GLU A 301 -34.32 3.63 40.69
CA GLU A 301 -33.30 2.94 41.50
C GLU A 301 -32.83 1.59 40.90
N ARG A 302 -31.50 1.46 40.71
CA ARG A 302 -30.65 0.27 41.00
C ARG A 302 -30.42 -0.85 39.95
N PRO A 303 -29.35 -1.71 40.11
CA PRO A 303 -28.24 -1.84 39.14
C PRO A 303 -27.84 -3.28 38.70
N LEU A 304 -26.84 -3.36 37.80
CA LEU A 304 -25.78 -4.39 37.57
C LEU A 304 -26.05 -5.92 37.66
N LEU A 305 -25.66 -6.58 36.55
CA LEU A 305 -25.03 -7.90 36.35
C LEU A 305 -25.80 -9.22 36.64
N ALA A 306 -25.88 -10.09 35.62
CA ALA A 306 -25.29 -11.44 35.55
C ALA A 306 -26.12 -12.41 34.67
N GLY A 307 -25.43 -13.26 33.89
CA GLY A 307 -25.92 -14.63 33.61
C GLY A 307 -25.87 -15.14 32.17
N SER A 308 -25.14 -16.25 32.01
CA SER A 308 -25.26 -17.31 30.98
C SER A 308 -24.75 -17.05 29.54
N PHE A 309 -23.42 -17.13 29.42
CA PHE A 309 -22.72 -17.77 28.31
C PHE A 309 -22.72 -19.29 28.57
N ASP A 310 -23.35 -20.08 27.71
CA ASP A 310 -23.15 -21.54 27.57
C ASP A 310 -24.02 -22.00 26.38
N ALA A 311 -23.41 -22.47 25.28
CA ALA A 311 -23.98 -23.44 24.30
C ALA A 311 -23.46 -23.36 22.84
N LEU A 312 -22.27 -22.83 22.52
CA LEU A 312 -21.78 -22.86 21.12
C LEU A 312 -20.30 -23.25 20.96
N GLN A 313 -19.81 -24.18 21.77
CA GLN A 313 -18.42 -24.68 21.71
C GLN A 313 -18.37 -26.20 21.60
N GLN A 314 -18.94 -26.78 20.52
CA GLN A 314 -18.88 -28.25 20.37
C GLN A 314 -18.91 -28.80 18.94
N GLN A 315 -18.32 -28.12 17.94
CA GLN A 315 -18.32 -28.72 16.59
C GLN A 315 -17.11 -28.52 15.66
N GLN A 316 -15.92 -28.12 16.13
CA GLN A 316 -14.75 -28.09 15.24
C GLN A 316 -13.45 -28.57 15.92
N GLN A 317 -13.40 -29.87 16.25
CA GLN A 317 -12.13 -30.58 16.48
C GLN A 317 -12.16 -31.89 15.69
N GLN A 318 -11.40 -31.94 14.58
CA GLN A 318 -10.64 -33.12 14.12
C GLN A 318 -9.97 -32.81 12.77
N GLN A 319 -8.69 -32.42 12.79
CA GLN A 319 -7.57 -33.06 12.07
C GLN A 319 -6.31 -32.18 12.10
N GLN A 320 -5.33 -32.56 12.92
CA GLN A 320 -3.92 -32.20 12.77
C GLN A 320 -3.04 -33.37 13.27
N GLN A 321 -2.05 -33.75 12.47
CA GLN A 321 -0.80 -34.46 12.80
C GLN A 321 0.13 -34.20 11.59
N HIS A 322 1.41 -33.87 11.64
CA HIS A 322 2.45 -33.72 12.68
C HIS A 322 3.63 -32.93 12.06
N GLN A 323 4.47 -32.32 12.90
CA GLN A 323 5.76 -31.67 12.59
C GLN A 323 6.94 -32.66 12.86
N PRO A 324 8.24 -32.37 12.55
CA PRO A 324 9.05 -31.45 13.41
C PRO A 324 10.30 -30.76 12.77
N VAL A 325 10.74 -29.61 13.32
CA VAL A 325 12.18 -29.21 13.51
C VAL A 325 12.27 -28.06 14.55
N ASP A 326 13.11 -28.27 15.59
CA ASP A 326 13.73 -27.33 16.58
C ASP A 326 12.84 -26.27 17.26
N SER A 327 11.98 -26.74 18.16
CA SER A 327 10.96 -26.00 18.92
C SER A 327 11.45 -25.34 20.22
N ASP A 328 12.47 -25.89 20.88
CA ASP A 328 12.65 -25.64 22.32
C ASP A 328 13.19 -24.24 22.68
N GLU A 329 14.03 -23.64 21.82
CA GLU A 329 14.57 -22.28 22.06
C GLU A 329 13.55 -21.19 21.71
N LEU A 330 12.73 -21.42 20.67
CA LEU A 330 11.67 -20.52 20.21
C LEU A 330 10.50 -20.48 21.20
N ILE A 331 10.08 -21.65 21.68
CA ILE A 331 9.02 -21.80 22.68
C ILE A 331 9.45 -21.22 24.03
N GLY A 332 10.75 -21.25 24.33
CA GLY A 332 11.31 -20.53 25.48
C GLY A 332 11.09 -19.01 25.42
N GLU A 333 11.28 -18.39 24.25
CA GLU A 333 11.06 -16.94 24.05
C GLU A 333 9.56 -16.58 24.03
N GLU A 334 8.74 -17.37 23.33
CA GLU A 334 7.28 -17.20 23.27
C GLU A 334 6.65 -17.29 24.66
N ARG A 335 7.10 -18.25 25.48
CA ARG A 335 6.72 -18.40 26.89
C ARG A 335 7.06 -17.17 27.73
N GLU A 336 8.23 -16.56 27.51
CA GLU A 336 8.65 -15.37 28.26
C GLU A 336 7.83 -14.12 27.87
N ILE A 337 7.48 -14.00 26.58
CA ILE A 337 6.66 -12.90 26.06
C ILE A 337 5.22 -13.01 26.56
N LEU A 338 4.64 -14.21 26.57
CA LEU A 338 3.31 -14.47 27.13
C LEU A 338 3.25 -14.17 28.62
N ARG A 339 4.27 -14.60 29.40
CA ARG A 339 4.37 -14.28 30.83
C ARG A 339 4.46 -12.78 31.11
N ARG A 340 5.20 -12.01 30.31
CA ARG A 340 5.29 -10.54 30.47
C ARG A 340 3.95 -9.83 30.25
N HIS A 341 3.09 -10.41 29.41
CA HIS A 341 1.77 -9.86 29.10
C HIS A 341 0.64 -10.50 29.93
N SER A 342 0.99 -11.24 30.99
CA SER A 342 0.05 -11.83 31.97
C SER A 342 -0.89 -12.89 31.38
N PHE A 343 -0.49 -13.57 30.30
CA PHE A 343 -1.21 -14.73 29.80
C PHE A 343 -0.88 -15.97 30.65
N GLU A 344 -1.89 -16.71 31.08
CA GLU A 344 -1.72 -18.02 31.71
C GLU A 344 -1.40 -19.04 30.62
N VAL A 345 -0.31 -19.78 30.79
CA VAL A 345 0.17 -20.80 29.83
C VAL A 345 0.66 -22.00 30.62
N ASP A 346 0.35 -23.22 30.16
CA ASP A 346 0.88 -24.43 30.78
C ASP A 346 2.39 -24.55 30.49
N ASN A 347 3.21 -24.75 31.52
CA ASN A 347 4.67 -24.74 31.38
C ASN A 347 5.25 -26.09 30.88
N HIS A 348 4.38 -27.09 30.74
CA HIS A 348 4.75 -28.45 30.35
C HIS A 348 4.24 -28.86 28.97
N ASP A 349 3.50 -27.98 28.29
CA ASP A 349 2.94 -28.21 26.97
C ASP A 349 3.42 -27.13 25.98
N ASP A 350 4.32 -27.53 25.09
CA ASP A 350 4.98 -26.66 24.15
C ASP A 350 4.04 -26.26 23.00
N ASP A 351 3.09 -27.13 22.64
CA ASP A 351 2.06 -26.83 21.64
C ASP A 351 1.06 -25.78 22.18
N ASP A 352 0.71 -25.83 23.48
CA ASP A 352 -0.14 -24.84 24.15
C ASP A 352 0.50 -23.43 24.16
N ILE A 353 1.82 -23.34 24.32
CA ILE A 353 2.56 -22.08 24.29
C ILE A 353 2.55 -21.46 22.89
N ALA A 354 2.81 -22.28 21.86
CA ALA A 354 2.80 -21.83 20.47
C ALA A 354 1.39 -21.39 20.04
N ASP A 355 0.38 -22.19 20.34
CA ASP A 355 -1.03 -21.89 20.03
C ASP A 355 -1.52 -20.64 20.78
N THR A 356 -1.17 -20.48 22.06
CA THR A 356 -1.52 -19.29 22.85
C THR A 356 -0.82 -18.04 22.34
N PHE A 357 0.43 -18.16 21.88
CA PHE A 357 1.16 -17.05 21.26
C PHE A 357 0.53 -16.65 19.91
N GLU A 358 0.21 -17.63 19.07
CA GLU A 358 -0.44 -17.41 17.78
C GLU A 358 -1.84 -16.80 17.96
N ASP A 359 -2.64 -17.29 18.91
CA ASP A 359 -3.93 -16.72 19.28
C ASP A 359 -3.79 -15.30 19.86
N ALA A 360 -2.79 -15.03 20.68
CA ALA A 360 -2.53 -13.69 21.22
C ALA A 360 -2.09 -12.69 20.11
N VAL A 361 -1.40 -13.16 19.07
CA VAL A 361 -1.06 -12.37 17.88
C VAL A 361 -2.28 -12.16 16.99
N LEU A 362 -3.09 -13.20 16.76
CA LEU A 362 -4.31 -13.17 15.93
C LEU A 362 -5.43 -12.33 16.56
N GLN A 363 -5.51 -12.30 17.89
CA GLN A 363 -6.42 -11.46 18.65
C GLN A 363 -5.90 -10.02 18.82
N GLY A 364 -4.71 -9.70 18.31
CA GLY A 364 -4.10 -8.37 18.40
C GLY A 364 -3.66 -7.99 19.81
N ALA A 365 -3.49 -8.96 20.70
CA ALA A 365 -3.03 -8.73 22.07
C ALA A 365 -1.51 -8.55 22.15
N LEU A 366 -0.77 -8.95 21.11
CA LEU A 366 0.66 -8.71 20.91
C LEU A 366 0.90 -7.74 19.73
N ASP A 367 0.62 -6.46 19.96
CA ASP A 367 0.70 -5.35 18.98
C ASP A 367 2.12 -4.85 18.66
N SER A 368 3.16 -5.48 19.22
CA SER A 368 4.52 -4.93 19.17
C SER A 368 5.52 -5.89 18.57
N THR A 369 6.08 -5.53 17.41
CA THR A 369 7.39 -6.05 17.04
C THR A 369 8.48 -5.39 17.91
N THR A 370 9.45 -6.18 18.34
CA THR A 370 10.58 -5.66 19.12
C THR A 370 11.69 -5.23 18.19
N ARG A 371 12.42 -4.17 18.55
CA ARG A 371 13.60 -3.70 17.78
C ARG A 371 14.62 -4.82 17.52
N TYR A 372 14.77 -5.73 18.48
CA TYR A 372 15.62 -6.91 18.36
C TYR A 372 15.11 -7.88 17.27
N THR A 373 13.84 -8.26 17.30
CA THR A 373 13.22 -9.13 16.28
C THR A 373 13.33 -8.54 14.88
N GLU A 374 13.09 -7.24 14.74
CA GLU A 374 13.28 -6.53 13.48
C GLU A 374 14.73 -6.57 13.00
N LEU A 375 15.69 -6.31 13.90
CA LEU A 375 17.11 -6.37 13.56
C LEU A 375 17.52 -7.76 13.11
N VAL A 376 17.15 -8.80 13.86
CA VAL A 376 17.45 -10.21 13.54
C VAL A 376 16.85 -10.58 12.17
N SER A 377 15.60 -10.20 11.92
CA SER A 377 14.95 -10.48 10.64
C SER A 377 15.61 -9.77 9.47
N LEU A 378 15.97 -8.49 9.63
CA LEU A 378 16.69 -7.73 8.60
C LEU A 378 18.06 -8.34 8.31
N VAL A 379 18.83 -8.73 9.34
CA VAL A 379 20.13 -9.40 9.17
C VAL A 379 19.96 -10.73 8.44
N ARG A 380 19.05 -11.59 8.90
CA ARG A 380 18.80 -12.92 8.31
C ARG A 380 18.32 -12.83 6.86
N SER A 381 17.52 -11.82 6.53
CA SER A 381 17.03 -11.60 5.16
C SER A 381 18.08 -10.97 4.25
N SER A 382 18.96 -10.12 4.80
CA SER A 382 19.99 -9.42 4.01
C SER A 382 21.13 -10.34 3.59
N ILE A 383 21.55 -11.29 4.43
CA ILE A 383 22.70 -12.18 4.14
C ILE A 383 22.54 -12.93 2.80
N PRO A 384 21.43 -13.68 2.55
CA PRO A 384 21.25 -14.36 1.28
C PRO A 384 21.19 -13.39 0.09
N LEU A 385 20.60 -12.20 0.27
CA LEU A 385 20.53 -11.19 -0.78
C LEU A 385 21.91 -10.65 -1.17
N VAL A 386 22.79 -10.39 -0.18
CA VAL A 386 24.17 -9.98 -0.45
C VAL A 386 24.88 -11.03 -1.31
N PHE A 387 24.79 -12.32 -0.92
CA PHE A 387 25.37 -13.40 -1.71
C PHE A 387 24.75 -13.51 -3.10
N THR A 388 23.43 -13.33 -3.21
CA THR A 388 22.72 -13.33 -4.49
C THR A 388 23.30 -12.28 -5.44
N PHE A 389 23.43 -11.03 -4.99
CA PHE A 389 23.96 -9.96 -5.84
C PHE A 389 25.45 -10.13 -6.15
N LEU A 390 26.27 -10.58 -5.20
CA LEU A 390 27.68 -10.88 -5.44
C LEU A 390 27.87 -12.01 -6.48
N LEU A 391 27.12 -13.10 -6.35
CA LEU A 391 27.15 -14.22 -7.29
C LEU A 391 26.65 -13.80 -8.67
N GLN A 392 25.61 -12.96 -8.71
CA GLN A 392 25.08 -12.44 -9.97
C GLN A 392 26.10 -11.55 -10.69
N ASN A 393 26.79 -10.67 -9.96
CA ASN A 393 27.87 -9.83 -10.52
C ASN A 393 29.07 -10.66 -11.01
N SER A 394 29.35 -11.80 -10.36
CA SER A 394 30.46 -12.69 -10.74
C SER A 394 30.35 -13.24 -12.17
N LEU A 395 29.13 -13.33 -12.71
CA LEU A 395 28.88 -13.91 -14.04
C LEU A 395 29.58 -13.11 -15.15
N SER A 396 29.49 -11.79 -15.10
CA SER A 396 30.14 -10.90 -16.07
C SER A 396 31.65 -10.90 -15.90
N THR A 397 32.13 -10.90 -14.65
CA THR A 397 33.56 -10.92 -14.31
C THR A 397 34.27 -12.16 -14.90
N VAL A 398 33.66 -13.33 -14.78
CA VAL A 398 34.20 -14.59 -15.33
C VAL A 398 34.42 -14.51 -16.85
N SER A 399 33.50 -13.88 -17.59
CA SER A 399 33.63 -13.72 -19.03
C SER A 399 34.81 -12.82 -19.40
N VAL A 400 35.02 -11.72 -18.67
CA VAL A 400 36.17 -10.82 -18.86
C VAL A 400 37.48 -11.57 -18.65
N PHE A 401 37.61 -12.33 -17.56
CA PHE A 401 38.81 -13.12 -17.28
C PHE A 401 39.08 -14.18 -18.35
N THR A 402 38.06 -14.94 -18.74
CA THR A 402 38.25 -16.05 -19.69
C THR A 402 38.62 -15.55 -21.08
N VAL A 403 37.97 -14.47 -21.54
CA VAL A 403 38.25 -13.85 -22.85
C VAL A 403 39.57 -13.09 -22.85
N GLY A 404 40.01 -12.56 -21.70
CA GLY A 404 41.29 -11.88 -21.55
C GLY A 404 42.50 -12.70 -21.99
N HIS A 405 42.40 -14.03 -21.96
CA HIS A 405 43.46 -14.92 -22.44
C HIS A 405 43.55 -15.03 -23.98
N LEU A 406 42.54 -14.59 -24.72
CA LEU A 406 42.54 -14.63 -26.19
C LEU A 406 43.35 -13.49 -26.80
N GLY A 407 43.32 -12.31 -26.19
CA GLY A 407 44.01 -11.13 -26.69
C GLY A 407 43.45 -9.82 -26.12
N ALA A 408 44.19 -8.73 -26.36
CA ALA A 408 43.83 -7.40 -25.85
C ALA A 408 42.59 -6.82 -26.54
N VAL A 409 42.39 -7.10 -27.84
CA VAL A 409 41.23 -6.63 -28.62
C VAL A 409 39.96 -7.30 -28.11
N GLU A 410 40.02 -8.61 -27.89
CA GLU A 410 38.94 -9.40 -27.34
C GLU A 410 38.57 -8.96 -25.91
N LEU A 411 39.57 -8.68 -25.07
CA LEU A 411 39.36 -8.17 -23.71
C LEU A 411 38.65 -6.81 -23.70
N ALA A 412 39.12 -5.88 -24.54
CA ALA A 412 38.50 -4.56 -24.69
C ALA A 412 37.05 -4.71 -25.19
N ALA A 413 36.82 -5.63 -26.13
CA ALA A 413 35.51 -5.83 -26.73
C ALA A 413 34.49 -6.44 -25.76
N VAL A 414 34.87 -7.48 -24.99
CA VAL A 414 33.97 -8.08 -23.98
C VAL A 414 33.63 -7.08 -22.88
N SER A 415 34.61 -6.28 -22.45
CA SER A 415 34.41 -5.25 -21.43
C SER A 415 33.43 -4.18 -21.94
N MET A 416 33.67 -3.65 -23.15
CA MET A 416 32.79 -2.65 -23.76
C MET A 416 31.37 -3.17 -24.02
N GLY A 417 31.25 -4.41 -24.51
CA GLY A 417 29.97 -5.07 -24.72
C GLY A 417 29.20 -5.27 -23.40
N SER A 418 29.87 -5.76 -22.35
CA SER A 418 29.28 -5.96 -21.03
C SER A 418 28.85 -4.65 -20.37
N MET A 419 29.64 -3.60 -20.48
CA MET A 419 29.33 -2.26 -19.96
C MET A 419 28.11 -1.66 -20.67
N THR A 420 28.05 -1.79 -22.00
CA THR A 420 26.88 -1.36 -22.78
C THR A 420 25.63 -2.13 -22.37
N ALA A 421 25.75 -3.45 -22.14
CA ALA A 421 24.64 -4.29 -21.67
C ALA A 421 24.20 -3.96 -20.23
N ASN A 422 25.15 -3.67 -19.34
CA ASN A 422 24.89 -3.28 -17.95
C ASN A 422 24.07 -1.99 -17.90
N ILE A 423 24.52 -0.93 -18.60
CA ILE A 423 23.85 0.37 -18.62
C ILE A 423 22.51 0.25 -19.32
N THR A 424 22.53 -0.09 -20.62
CA THR A 424 21.31 0.04 -21.44
C THR A 424 20.31 -1.10 -21.24
N GLY A 425 20.71 -2.21 -20.62
CA GLY A 425 19.87 -3.39 -20.42
C GLY A 425 19.61 -3.73 -18.95
N TYR A 426 20.65 -4.13 -18.20
CA TYR A 426 20.43 -4.65 -16.84
C TYR A 426 19.95 -3.59 -15.86
N ALA A 427 20.49 -2.36 -15.91
CA ALA A 427 20.02 -1.26 -15.08
C ALA A 427 18.55 -0.91 -15.38
N THR A 428 18.17 -0.90 -16.67
CA THR A 428 16.77 -0.75 -17.09
C THR A 428 15.86 -1.86 -16.53
N ILE A 429 16.25 -3.13 -16.66
CA ILE A 429 15.46 -4.27 -16.15
C ILE A 429 15.31 -4.20 -14.63
N GLN A 430 16.41 -4.01 -13.91
CA GLN A 430 16.41 -3.93 -12.45
C GLN A 430 15.63 -2.72 -11.96
N GLY A 431 15.79 -1.57 -12.61
CA GLY A 431 15.16 -0.31 -12.24
C GLY A 431 13.64 -0.37 -12.35
N ILE A 432 13.11 -0.91 -13.44
CA ILE A 432 11.66 -1.14 -13.59
C ILE A 432 11.18 -2.20 -12.59
N ALA A 433 11.97 -3.25 -12.36
CA ALA A 433 11.60 -4.33 -11.44
C ALA A 433 11.52 -3.87 -9.96
N THR A 434 12.14 -2.76 -9.58
CA THR A 434 12.01 -2.19 -8.21
C THR A 434 10.57 -1.87 -7.81
N ALA A 435 9.68 -1.65 -8.78
CA ALA A 435 8.25 -1.48 -8.48
C ALA A 435 7.62 -2.72 -7.81
N LEU A 436 8.15 -3.92 -8.10
CA LEU A 436 7.72 -5.15 -7.45
C LEU A 436 8.13 -5.21 -5.97
N ASP A 437 9.27 -4.60 -5.59
CA ASP A 437 9.73 -4.51 -4.20
C ASP A 437 8.74 -3.71 -3.32
N THR A 438 7.85 -2.92 -3.94
CA THR A 438 6.77 -2.20 -3.27
C THR A 438 5.42 -2.91 -3.42
N LEU A 439 5.00 -3.20 -4.64
CA LEU A 439 3.63 -3.66 -4.92
C LEU A 439 3.37 -5.10 -4.47
N CYS A 440 4.34 -6.00 -4.67
CA CYS A 440 4.17 -7.42 -4.32
C CYS A 440 4.11 -7.62 -2.81
N PRO A 441 5.03 -7.09 -1.99
CA PRO A 441 4.94 -7.24 -0.53
C PRO A 441 3.73 -6.53 0.06
N GLN A 442 3.32 -5.36 -0.46
CA GLN A 442 2.08 -4.71 -0.03
C GLN A 442 0.84 -5.59 -0.29
N ALA A 443 0.76 -6.24 -1.45
CA ALA A 443 -0.32 -7.17 -1.76
C ALA A 443 -0.27 -8.43 -0.89
N PHE A 444 0.94 -8.96 -0.64
CA PHE A 444 1.16 -10.13 0.20
C PHE A 444 0.77 -9.86 1.65
N GLY A 445 1.25 -8.75 2.24
CA GLY A 445 0.87 -8.31 3.58
C GLY A 445 -0.62 -8.05 3.74
N ALA A 446 -1.30 -7.58 2.69
CA ALA A 446 -2.75 -7.41 2.66
C ALA A 446 -3.54 -8.73 2.50
N LYS A 447 -2.84 -9.88 2.50
CA LYS A 447 -3.38 -11.24 2.22
C LYS A 447 -4.07 -11.35 0.86
N LYS A 448 -3.74 -10.47 -0.10
CA LYS A 448 -4.24 -10.51 -1.48
C LYS A 448 -3.24 -11.26 -2.37
N TYR A 449 -2.99 -12.52 -2.05
CA TYR A 449 -1.93 -13.34 -2.66
C TYR A 449 -1.99 -13.39 -4.19
N HIS A 450 -3.20 -13.46 -4.77
CA HIS A 450 -3.39 -13.48 -6.23
C HIS A 450 -2.83 -12.24 -6.95
N LEU A 451 -2.78 -11.08 -6.27
CA LEU A 451 -2.25 -9.85 -6.87
C LEU A 451 -0.72 -9.89 -6.98
N VAL A 452 -0.05 -10.71 -6.17
CA VAL A 452 1.42 -10.84 -6.19
C VAL A 452 1.86 -11.41 -7.54
N GLY A 453 1.24 -12.51 -7.98
CA GLY A 453 1.48 -13.10 -9.30
C GLY A 453 1.04 -12.19 -10.45
N GLU A 454 -0.08 -11.48 -10.28
CA GLU A 454 -0.58 -10.54 -11.30
C GLU A 454 0.39 -9.36 -11.51
N TYR A 455 0.88 -8.73 -10.44
CA TYR A 455 1.86 -7.65 -10.53
C TYR A 455 3.17 -8.12 -11.16
N MET A 456 3.64 -9.32 -10.77
CA MET A 456 4.84 -9.89 -11.36
C MET A 456 4.69 -10.09 -12.88
N GLN A 457 3.56 -10.66 -13.33
CA GLN A 457 3.29 -10.84 -14.77
C GLN A 457 3.16 -9.50 -15.52
N LYS A 458 2.51 -8.50 -14.93
CA LYS A 458 2.42 -7.14 -15.49
C LYS A 458 3.80 -6.48 -15.63
N CYS A 459 4.66 -6.65 -14.64
CA CYS A 459 6.03 -6.13 -14.67
C CYS A 459 6.90 -6.82 -15.71
N VAL A 460 6.83 -8.16 -15.82
CA VAL A 460 7.50 -8.91 -16.91
C VAL A 460 7.05 -8.38 -18.28
N ALA A 461 5.75 -8.19 -18.50
CA ALA A 461 5.22 -7.67 -19.75
C ALA A 461 5.71 -6.25 -20.04
N LEU A 462 5.72 -5.36 -19.04
CA LEU A 462 6.22 -4.00 -19.15
C LEU A 462 7.70 -3.98 -19.53
N ILE A 463 8.55 -4.73 -18.83
CA ILE A 463 9.99 -4.81 -19.09
C ILE A 463 10.23 -5.37 -20.50
N CYS A 464 9.51 -6.41 -20.92
CA CYS A 464 9.63 -6.95 -22.27
C CYS A 464 9.30 -5.91 -23.35
N VAL A 465 8.27 -5.07 -23.14
CA VAL A 465 7.92 -3.99 -24.09
C VAL A 465 9.00 -2.90 -24.14
N VAL A 466 9.59 -2.55 -23.01
CA VAL A 466 10.70 -1.56 -22.97
C VAL A 466 11.98 -2.14 -23.58
N MET A 467 12.29 -3.41 -23.31
CA MET A 467 13.51 -4.07 -23.78
C MET A 467 13.46 -4.51 -25.24
N ALA A 468 12.27 -4.77 -25.80
CA ALA A 468 12.11 -5.18 -27.20
C ALA A 468 12.79 -4.22 -28.21
N PRO A 469 12.51 -2.89 -28.21
CA PRO A 469 13.19 -1.98 -29.14
C PRO A 469 14.71 -1.93 -28.89
N LEU A 470 15.14 -2.05 -27.63
CA LEU A 470 16.55 -2.04 -27.27
C LEU A 470 17.30 -3.27 -27.81
N MET A 471 16.69 -4.45 -27.70
CA MET A 471 17.25 -5.68 -28.27
C MET A 471 17.31 -5.61 -29.81
N VAL A 472 16.33 -5.00 -30.47
CA VAL A 472 16.39 -4.74 -31.93
C VAL A 472 17.60 -3.86 -32.26
N VAL A 473 17.85 -2.81 -31.48
CA VAL A 473 19.04 -1.97 -31.64
C VAL A 473 20.32 -2.78 -31.45
N TRP A 474 20.43 -3.57 -30.39
CA TRP A 474 21.62 -4.40 -30.15
C TRP A 474 21.91 -5.40 -31.27
N ILE A 475 20.87 -6.08 -31.78
CA ILE A 475 21.02 -7.15 -32.78
C ILE A 475 21.36 -6.61 -34.17
N PHE A 476 20.71 -5.51 -34.59
CA PHE A 476 20.82 -5.01 -35.96
C PHE A 476 21.73 -3.77 -36.09
N PHE A 477 21.83 -2.95 -35.04
CA PHE A 477 22.51 -1.65 -35.08
C PHE A 477 23.61 -1.53 -34.00
N GLY A 478 23.97 -2.63 -33.31
CA GLY A 478 24.96 -2.61 -32.23
C GLY A 478 26.34 -2.10 -32.67
N TYR A 479 26.76 -2.39 -33.92
CA TYR A 479 28.03 -1.89 -34.45
C TYR A 479 28.03 -0.36 -34.58
N GLU A 480 26.99 0.20 -35.21
CA GLU A 480 26.84 1.64 -35.38
C GLU A 480 26.78 2.34 -34.02
N LEU A 481 26.08 1.76 -33.05
CA LEU A 481 26.01 2.28 -31.68
C LEU A 481 27.40 2.35 -31.01
N ILE A 482 28.18 1.28 -31.10
CA ILE A 482 29.47 1.20 -30.39
C ILE A 482 30.55 2.04 -31.09
N VAL A 483 30.54 2.16 -32.41
CA VAL A 483 31.49 3.00 -33.15
C VAL A 483 31.33 4.49 -32.82
N LEU A 484 30.14 4.93 -32.38
CA LEU A 484 29.95 6.28 -31.85
C LEU A 484 30.75 6.54 -30.55
N LEU A 485 31.00 5.48 -29.77
CA LEU A 485 31.69 5.54 -28.48
C LEU A 485 33.18 5.17 -28.61
N LEU A 486 33.53 4.26 -29.53
CA LEU A 486 34.85 3.65 -29.62
C LEU A 486 35.41 3.73 -31.05
N PRO A 487 36.57 4.40 -31.28
CA PRO A 487 37.11 4.63 -32.62
C PRO A 487 37.75 3.38 -33.26
N ASP A 488 38.19 2.40 -32.47
CA ASP A 488 38.70 1.13 -32.99
C ASP A 488 37.55 0.22 -33.49
N LYS A 489 37.48 0.10 -34.82
CA LYS A 489 36.46 -0.67 -35.53
C LYS A 489 36.51 -2.17 -35.21
N SER A 490 37.68 -2.71 -34.88
CA SER A 490 37.84 -4.15 -34.62
C SER A 490 37.22 -4.54 -33.27
N THR A 491 37.57 -3.81 -32.21
CA THR A 491 36.94 -3.92 -30.88
C THR A 491 35.45 -3.64 -30.95
N ALA A 492 35.02 -2.59 -31.67
CA ALA A 492 33.62 -2.25 -31.80
C ALA A 492 32.79 -3.36 -32.46
N PHE A 493 33.34 -4.04 -33.47
CA PHE A 493 32.68 -5.19 -34.11
C PHE A 493 32.49 -6.35 -33.14
N LEU A 494 33.53 -6.75 -32.39
CA LEU A 494 33.41 -7.83 -31.41
C LEU A 494 32.44 -7.47 -30.28
N ALA A 495 32.46 -6.23 -29.80
CA ALA A 495 31.53 -5.77 -28.76
C ALA A 495 30.07 -5.78 -29.23
N ALA A 496 29.81 -5.43 -30.49
CA ALA A 496 28.47 -5.52 -31.08
C ALA A 496 28.00 -6.97 -31.23
N VAL A 497 28.93 -7.87 -31.60
CA VAL A 497 28.68 -9.31 -31.61
C VAL A 497 28.33 -9.81 -30.22
N TYR A 498 29.04 -9.39 -29.17
CA TYR A 498 28.71 -9.71 -27.79
C TYR A 498 27.27 -9.33 -27.43
N LEU A 499 26.86 -8.09 -27.72
CA LEU A 499 25.48 -7.61 -27.48
C LEU A 499 24.42 -8.43 -28.24
N LYS A 500 24.70 -8.81 -29.49
CA LYS A 500 23.80 -9.64 -30.29
C LYS A 500 23.56 -11.01 -29.66
N TYR A 501 24.61 -11.67 -29.18
CA TYR A 501 24.48 -13.01 -28.59
C TYR A 501 23.87 -12.97 -27.19
N ILE A 502 24.20 -11.96 -26.38
CA ILE A 502 23.63 -11.84 -25.03
C ILE A 502 22.14 -11.45 -25.06
N SER A 503 21.68 -10.79 -26.14
CA SER A 503 20.26 -10.46 -26.36
C SER A 503 19.33 -11.67 -26.21
N PHE A 504 19.78 -12.87 -26.60
CA PHE A 504 18.99 -14.10 -26.45
C PHE A 504 18.82 -14.58 -25.00
N GLY A 505 19.67 -14.09 -24.07
CA GLY A 505 19.56 -14.33 -22.64
C GLY A 505 18.70 -13.30 -21.89
N ILE A 506 18.42 -12.14 -22.49
CA ILE A 506 17.67 -11.06 -21.83
C ILE A 506 16.27 -11.48 -21.36
N PRO A 507 15.45 -12.20 -22.16
CA PRO A 507 14.15 -12.66 -21.68
C PRO A 507 14.23 -13.52 -20.42
N ALA A 508 15.23 -14.39 -20.34
CA ALA A 508 15.45 -15.23 -19.16
C ALA A 508 15.89 -14.39 -17.95
N TYR A 509 16.75 -13.39 -18.16
CA TYR A 509 17.14 -12.46 -17.11
C TYR A 509 15.95 -11.69 -16.54
N ILE A 510 15.02 -11.22 -17.39
CA ILE A 510 13.77 -10.56 -16.97
C ILE A 510 12.94 -11.49 -16.08
N LEU A 511 12.76 -12.75 -16.49
CA LEU A 511 12.01 -13.74 -15.73
C LEU A 511 12.67 -14.03 -14.38
N PHE A 512 14.00 -14.16 -14.35
CA PHE A 512 14.74 -14.36 -13.12
C PHE A 512 14.62 -13.17 -12.17
N GLU A 513 14.81 -11.94 -12.66
CA GLU A 513 14.71 -10.74 -11.82
C GLU A 513 13.32 -10.53 -11.22
N CYS A 514 12.27 -10.74 -12.01
CA CYS A 514 10.89 -10.62 -11.54
C CYS A 514 10.51 -11.79 -10.61
N GLY A 515 10.89 -13.02 -10.97
CA GLY A 515 10.62 -14.21 -10.16
C GLY A 515 11.32 -14.19 -8.80
N LYS A 516 12.56 -13.68 -8.76
CA LYS A 516 13.31 -13.50 -7.51
C LYS A 516 12.56 -12.56 -6.57
N ARG A 517 12.07 -11.42 -7.08
CA ARG A 517 11.27 -10.46 -6.30
C ARG A 517 9.90 -11.00 -5.88
N PHE A 518 9.29 -11.84 -6.72
CA PHE A 518 8.07 -12.56 -6.38
C PHE A 518 8.24 -13.47 -5.14
N LEU A 519 9.38 -14.18 -5.02
CA LEU A 519 9.69 -14.98 -3.84
C LEU A 519 10.07 -14.12 -2.62
N GLN A 520 10.86 -13.06 -2.85
CA GLN A 520 11.28 -12.13 -1.80
C GLN A 520 10.08 -11.45 -1.13
N ALA A 521 9.06 -11.07 -1.91
CA ALA A 521 7.84 -10.48 -1.39
C ALA A 521 7.11 -11.37 -0.36
N GLN A 522 7.29 -12.68 -0.47
CA GLN A 522 6.72 -13.70 0.42
C GLN A 522 7.65 -14.05 1.59
N GLY A 523 8.78 -13.35 1.73
CA GLY A 523 9.79 -13.62 2.75
C GLY A 523 10.76 -14.75 2.42
N ILE A 524 10.80 -15.21 1.16
CA ILE A 524 11.65 -16.32 0.71
C ILE A 524 12.88 -15.78 -0.01
N TYR A 525 13.94 -15.47 0.76
CA TYR A 525 15.13 -14.78 0.24
C TYR A 525 16.24 -15.72 -0.26
N HIS A 526 16.27 -16.98 0.19
CA HIS A 526 17.41 -17.90 0.01
C HIS A 526 17.37 -18.69 -1.31
N VAL A 527 16.20 -18.84 -1.94
CA VAL A 527 16.03 -19.69 -3.13
C VAL A 527 16.85 -19.19 -4.31
N ALA A 528 16.82 -17.87 -4.58
CA ALA A 528 17.62 -17.27 -5.63
C ALA A 528 19.13 -17.46 -5.36
N THR A 529 19.55 -17.42 -4.10
CA THR A 529 20.94 -17.67 -3.70
C THR A 529 21.38 -19.10 -4.02
N TYR A 530 20.55 -20.10 -3.70
CA TYR A 530 20.86 -21.49 -4.01
C TYR A 530 20.95 -21.75 -5.53
N VAL A 531 20.04 -21.16 -6.30
CA VAL A 531 20.10 -21.23 -7.77
C VAL A 531 21.41 -20.60 -8.28
N LEU A 532 21.80 -19.45 -7.74
CA LEU A 532 23.05 -18.77 -8.13
C LEU A 532 24.31 -19.49 -7.66
N LEU A 533 24.28 -20.20 -6.54
CA LEU A 533 25.40 -21.04 -6.08
C LEU A 533 25.68 -22.20 -7.04
N LEU A 534 24.67 -22.66 -7.79
CA LEU A 534 24.83 -23.63 -8.87
C LEU A 534 25.15 -22.96 -10.21
N ALA A 535 24.49 -21.84 -10.51
CA ALA A 535 24.65 -21.13 -11.78
C ALA A 535 26.04 -20.48 -11.93
N ALA A 536 26.62 -19.89 -10.89
CA ALA A 536 27.92 -19.22 -11.00
C ALA A 536 29.08 -20.20 -11.34
N PRO A 537 29.23 -21.36 -10.67
CA PRO A 537 30.20 -22.38 -11.09
C PRO A 537 29.90 -22.96 -12.47
N SER A 538 28.63 -23.17 -12.81
CA SER A 538 28.23 -23.61 -14.15
C SER A 538 28.67 -22.60 -15.22
N ASN A 539 28.46 -21.31 -14.97
CA ASN A 539 28.92 -20.22 -15.84
C ASN A 539 30.44 -20.23 -16.02
N LEU A 540 31.21 -20.45 -14.96
CA LEU A 540 32.67 -20.59 -15.04
C LEU A 540 33.08 -21.77 -15.93
N ALA A 541 32.50 -22.94 -15.70
CA ALA A 541 32.78 -24.13 -16.51
C ALA A 541 32.41 -23.92 -17.98
N MET A 542 31.23 -23.34 -18.26
CA MET A 542 30.77 -23.04 -19.61
C MET A 542 31.63 -21.99 -20.30
N ASN A 543 32.04 -20.91 -19.60
CA ASN A 543 32.92 -19.89 -20.19
C ASN A 543 34.26 -20.52 -20.60
N ILE A 544 34.92 -21.29 -19.71
CA ILE A 544 36.19 -21.94 -20.03
C ILE A 544 36.03 -22.91 -21.23
N LEU A 545 34.98 -23.74 -21.20
CA LEU A 545 34.73 -24.72 -22.25
C LEU A 545 34.41 -24.07 -23.60
N PHE A 546 33.44 -23.15 -23.63
CA PHE A 546 32.97 -22.53 -24.87
C PHE A 546 33.99 -21.57 -25.44
N VAL A 547 34.77 -20.85 -24.61
CA VAL A 547 35.86 -20.03 -25.12
C VAL A 547 36.93 -20.89 -25.78
N LYS A 548 37.24 -22.07 -25.22
CA LYS A 548 38.16 -23.03 -25.84
C LYS A 548 37.65 -23.62 -27.16
N LEU A 549 36.33 -23.82 -27.29
CA LEU A 549 35.72 -24.43 -28.48
C LEU A 549 35.36 -23.43 -29.58
N TYR A 550 34.82 -22.26 -29.21
CA TYR A 550 34.20 -21.28 -30.10
C TYR A 550 34.90 -19.90 -30.05
N GLY A 551 36.00 -19.76 -29.32
CA GLY A 551 36.74 -18.51 -29.18
C GLY A 551 35.94 -17.44 -28.46
N TYR A 552 36.04 -16.20 -28.90
CA TYR A 552 35.37 -15.03 -28.30
C TYR A 552 33.86 -15.24 -28.10
N LEU A 553 33.19 -15.87 -29.06
CA LEU A 553 31.74 -16.12 -29.02
C LEU A 553 31.31 -17.00 -27.85
N GLY A 554 32.23 -17.81 -27.31
CA GLY A 554 31.91 -18.70 -26.20
C GLY A 554 31.47 -17.97 -24.94
N ALA A 555 32.00 -16.78 -24.68
CA ALA A 555 31.67 -16.00 -23.49
C ALA A 555 30.22 -15.47 -23.45
N PRO A 556 29.73 -14.71 -24.45
CA PRO A 556 28.34 -14.25 -24.43
C PRO A 556 27.32 -15.40 -24.51
N ILE A 557 27.66 -16.50 -25.21
CA ILE A 557 26.81 -17.69 -25.27
C ILE A 557 26.71 -18.38 -23.91
N ALA A 558 27.83 -18.53 -23.18
CA ALA A 558 27.84 -19.09 -21.84
C ALA A 558 26.94 -18.28 -20.88
N VAL A 559 27.07 -16.95 -20.90
CA VAL A 559 26.25 -16.06 -20.06
C VAL A 559 24.77 -16.15 -20.43
N ALA A 560 24.43 -16.14 -21.72
CA ALA A 560 23.05 -16.25 -22.18
C ALA A 560 22.39 -17.58 -21.75
N ILE A 561 23.10 -18.70 -21.90
CA ILE A 561 22.63 -20.02 -21.42
C ILE A 561 22.49 -20.02 -19.90
N ASN A 562 23.42 -19.37 -19.18
CA ASN A 562 23.36 -19.30 -17.73
C ASN A 562 22.15 -18.48 -17.23
N TYR A 563 21.73 -17.43 -17.93
CA TYR A 563 20.48 -16.74 -17.60
C TYR A 563 19.25 -17.63 -17.75
N TRP A 564 19.21 -18.48 -18.77
CA TRP A 564 18.17 -19.50 -18.89
C TRP A 564 18.23 -20.53 -17.75
N LEU A 565 19.43 -20.98 -17.38
CA LEU A 565 19.62 -21.86 -16.23
C LEU A 565 19.11 -21.21 -14.94
N MET A 566 19.38 -19.93 -14.72
CA MET A 566 18.89 -19.17 -13.57
C MET A 566 17.36 -19.07 -13.57
N ALA A 567 16.74 -18.69 -14.69
CA ALA A 567 15.29 -18.55 -14.79
C ALA A 567 14.57 -19.90 -14.58
N LEU A 568 15.01 -20.95 -15.28
CA LEU A 568 14.43 -22.29 -15.17
C LEU A 568 14.73 -22.92 -13.81
N GLY A 569 15.93 -22.72 -13.28
CA GLY A 569 16.32 -23.18 -11.95
C GLY A 569 15.48 -22.53 -10.85
N LEU A 570 15.15 -21.24 -10.99
CA LEU A 570 14.28 -20.54 -10.06
C LEU A 570 12.84 -21.06 -10.13
N LEU A 571 12.31 -21.29 -11.33
CA LEU A 571 10.98 -21.88 -11.52
C LEU A 571 10.90 -23.30 -10.95
N ALA A 572 11.90 -24.14 -11.26
CA ALA A 572 11.98 -25.50 -10.74
C ALA A 572 12.10 -25.50 -9.21
N ALA A 573 13.03 -24.70 -8.65
CA ALA A 573 13.20 -24.59 -7.21
C ALA A 573 11.89 -24.15 -6.53
N THR A 574 11.19 -23.17 -7.10
CA THR A 574 9.88 -22.71 -6.58
C THR A 574 8.83 -23.82 -6.56
N SER A 575 8.84 -24.73 -7.54
CA SER A 575 7.90 -25.87 -7.60
C SER A 575 8.21 -26.99 -6.60
N PHE A 576 9.43 -27.05 -6.07
CA PHE A 576 9.84 -28.02 -5.06
C PHE A 576 9.81 -27.45 -3.63
N LEU A 577 9.39 -26.20 -3.46
CA LEU A 577 9.19 -25.63 -2.13
C LEU A 577 7.98 -26.27 -1.47
N ASN A 578 8.02 -26.36 -0.15
CA ASN A 578 6.87 -26.78 0.66
C ASN A 578 6.13 -25.54 1.19
N GLU A 579 4.89 -25.71 1.64
CA GLU A 579 4.07 -24.66 2.30
C GLU A 579 4.80 -23.96 3.47
N ASN A 580 5.68 -24.70 4.16
CA ASN A 580 6.45 -24.20 5.31
C ASN A 580 7.73 -23.42 4.93
N SER A 581 7.99 -23.20 3.63
CA SER A 581 9.23 -22.54 3.18
C SER A 581 9.21 -21.02 3.40
N GLY A 582 8.03 -20.44 3.64
CA GLY A 582 7.82 -19.04 4.00
C GLY A 582 7.18 -18.90 5.38
N HIS A 583 7.28 -17.71 5.97
CA HIS A 583 6.80 -17.41 7.33
C HIS A 583 5.26 -17.33 7.45
N SER A 584 4.53 -17.54 6.36
CA SER A 584 3.06 -17.35 6.30
C SER A 584 2.29 -18.65 6.09
N GLY A 585 2.97 -19.79 5.96
CA GLY A 585 2.33 -21.10 5.73
C GLY A 585 1.60 -21.23 4.39
N VAL A 586 1.85 -20.34 3.43
CA VAL A 586 1.23 -20.34 2.09
C VAL A 586 2.23 -20.87 1.08
N HIS A 587 1.80 -21.81 0.22
CA HIS A 587 2.65 -22.30 -0.84
C HIS A 587 2.96 -21.18 -1.86
N PRO A 588 4.21 -20.97 -2.26
CA PRO A 588 4.56 -19.84 -3.13
C PRO A 588 3.84 -19.82 -4.48
N LEU A 589 3.45 -20.98 -5.00
CA LEU A 589 2.68 -21.09 -6.24
C LEU A 589 1.22 -20.65 -6.10
N ASP A 590 0.66 -20.61 -4.89
CA ASP A 590 -0.73 -20.14 -4.69
C ASP A 590 -0.85 -18.64 -4.98
N CYS A 591 0.24 -17.90 -4.72
CA CYS A 591 0.37 -16.48 -5.08
C CYS A 591 0.44 -16.23 -6.60
N TRP A 592 0.69 -17.26 -7.43
CA TRP A 592 0.86 -17.10 -8.87
C TRP A 592 -0.46 -16.87 -9.62
N ASN A 593 -1.54 -17.54 -9.19
CA ASN A 593 -2.88 -17.46 -9.78
C ASN A 593 -2.97 -17.72 -11.31
N GLY A 594 -2.02 -18.49 -11.85
CA GLY A 594 -1.98 -18.92 -13.26
C GLY A 594 -1.55 -17.83 -14.25
N PHE A 595 -1.29 -18.22 -15.50
CA PHE A 595 -0.82 -17.30 -16.55
C PHE A 595 -1.99 -16.59 -17.24
N ASN A 596 -2.01 -15.25 -17.19
CA ASN A 596 -3.08 -14.43 -17.78
C ASN A 596 -2.53 -13.32 -18.68
N LEU A 597 -2.10 -13.70 -19.90
CA LEU A 597 -1.47 -12.79 -20.86
C LEU A 597 -2.26 -11.50 -21.09
N ARG A 598 -3.59 -11.57 -21.25
CA ARG A 598 -4.43 -10.39 -21.50
C ARG A 598 -4.37 -9.37 -20.37
N LYS A 599 -4.41 -9.84 -19.11
CA LYS A 599 -4.35 -8.96 -17.93
C LYS A 599 -2.96 -8.36 -17.74
N SER A 600 -1.91 -9.08 -18.15
CA SER A 600 -0.53 -8.60 -18.05
C SER A 600 -0.27 -7.32 -18.86
N PHE A 601 -1.03 -7.07 -19.93
CA PHE A 601 -0.95 -5.86 -20.76
C PHE A 601 -2.02 -4.80 -20.45
N GLN A 602 -2.70 -4.90 -19.29
CA GLN A 602 -3.74 -3.96 -18.86
C GLN A 602 -3.36 -3.26 -17.54
N ASP A 603 -3.92 -2.07 -17.29
CA ASP A 603 -3.81 -1.31 -16.04
C ASP A 603 -2.39 -0.97 -15.58
N TRP A 604 -1.52 -0.57 -16.51
CA TRP A 604 -0.16 -0.14 -16.22
C TRP A 604 0.04 1.19 -15.47
N PRO A 605 -0.90 2.17 -15.39
CA PRO A 605 -0.58 3.49 -14.84
C PRO A 605 0.05 3.49 -13.44
N LYS A 606 -0.48 2.67 -12.51
CA LYS A 606 0.06 2.55 -11.15
C LYS A 606 1.43 1.87 -11.11
N LEU A 607 1.64 0.87 -11.96
CA LEU A 607 2.93 0.20 -12.08
C LEU A 607 3.98 1.14 -12.68
N VAL A 608 3.62 1.86 -13.75
CA VAL A 608 4.50 2.81 -14.44
C VAL A 608 4.85 4.00 -13.54
N SER A 609 3.91 4.49 -12.71
CA SER A 609 4.20 5.58 -11.77
C SER A 609 5.26 5.24 -10.74
N LEU A 610 5.45 3.94 -10.43
CA LEU A 610 6.52 3.46 -9.54
C LEU A 610 7.77 3.03 -10.32
N ALA A 611 7.60 2.39 -11.47
CA ALA A 611 8.70 1.89 -12.27
C ALA A 611 9.57 2.98 -12.91
N VAL A 612 8.96 4.08 -13.39
CA VAL A 612 9.72 5.15 -14.06
C VAL A 612 10.71 5.85 -13.12
N PRO A 613 10.32 6.28 -11.90
CA PRO A 613 11.28 6.82 -10.94
C PRO A 613 12.40 5.82 -10.57
N GLY A 614 12.06 4.55 -10.35
CA GLY A 614 13.04 3.50 -10.04
C GLY A 614 14.03 3.24 -11.18
N TRP A 615 13.54 3.29 -12.42
CA TRP A 615 14.36 3.19 -13.63
C TRP A 615 15.32 4.38 -13.74
N VAL A 616 14.82 5.61 -13.67
CA VAL A 616 15.64 6.82 -13.75
C VAL A 616 16.69 6.87 -12.64
N MET A 617 16.33 6.44 -11.43
CA MET A 617 17.22 6.39 -10.28
C MET A 617 18.44 5.48 -10.55
N LEU A 618 18.21 4.22 -10.96
CA LEU A 618 19.33 3.30 -11.24
C LEU A 618 20.14 3.73 -12.47
N GLU A 619 19.49 4.18 -13.55
CA GLU A 619 20.23 4.65 -14.73
C GLU A 619 21.14 5.85 -14.39
N ALA A 620 20.64 6.81 -13.61
CA ALA A 620 21.43 7.97 -13.21
C ALA A 620 22.65 7.56 -12.37
N GLU A 621 22.51 6.55 -11.49
CA GLU A 621 23.60 6.03 -10.67
C GLU A 621 24.69 5.37 -11.53
N PHE A 622 24.31 4.43 -12.41
CA PHE A 622 25.26 3.73 -13.28
C PHE A 622 25.95 4.71 -14.23
N LEU A 623 25.20 5.64 -14.84
CA LEU A 623 25.76 6.64 -15.74
C LEU A 623 26.74 7.57 -15.00
N ALA A 624 26.49 7.91 -13.74
CA ALA A 624 27.40 8.75 -12.96
C ALA A 624 28.77 8.09 -12.76
N PHE A 625 28.82 6.78 -12.46
CA PHE A 625 30.09 6.04 -12.34
C PHE A 625 30.87 6.00 -13.66
N GLU A 626 30.17 5.87 -14.78
CA GLU A 626 30.80 5.86 -16.10
C GLU A 626 31.32 7.24 -16.51
N ILE A 627 30.57 8.30 -16.23
CA ILE A 627 31.02 9.68 -16.43
C ILE A 627 32.28 9.96 -15.60
N LEU A 628 32.33 9.50 -14.34
CA LEU A 628 33.52 9.65 -13.49
C LEU A 628 34.73 8.91 -14.08
N THR A 629 34.53 7.70 -14.59
CA THR A 629 35.60 6.92 -15.25
C THR A 629 36.09 7.61 -16.52
N LEU A 630 35.18 8.13 -17.35
CA LEU A 630 35.53 8.91 -18.53
C LEU A 630 36.29 10.19 -18.16
N MET A 631 35.86 10.92 -17.14
CA MET A 631 36.56 12.12 -16.67
C MET A 631 37.97 11.80 -16.15
N ALA A 632 38.14 10.71 -15.41
CA ALA A 632 39.45 10.25 -14.96
C ALA A 632 40.38 9.89 -16.14
N SER A 633 39.84 9.38 -17.24
CA SER A 633 40.61 9.06 -18.45
C SER A 633 41.29 10.29 -19.09
N TYR A 634 40.74 11.49 -18.88
CA TYR A 634 41.34 12.74 -19.38
C TYR A 634 42.47 13.28 -18.47
N LEU A 635 42.55 12.84 -17.21
CA LEU A 635 43.56 13.31 -16.26
C LEU A 635 44.89 12.59 -16.47
N GLY A 636 44.84 11.29 -16.80
CA GLY A 636 46.02 10.49 -17.08
C GLY A 636 45.79 9.00 -16.86
N THR A 637 46.79 8.20 -17.20
CA THR A 637 46.71 6.73 -17.10
C THR A 637 46.72 6.25 -15.65
N TYR A 638 47.42 6.95 -14.75
CA TYR A 638 47.51 6.59 -13.33
C TYR A 638 46.20 6.90 -12.61
N GLU A 639 45.59 8.04 -12.93
CA GLU A 639 44.32 8.54 -12.40
C GLU A 639 43.16 7.66 -12.86
N LEU A 640 43.16 7.24 -14.14
CA LEU A 640 42.18 6.29 -14.67
C LEU A 640 42.29 4.91 -14.00
N ALA A 641 43.51 4.42 -13.77
CA ALA A 641 43.73 3.15 -13.08
C ALA A 641 43.22 3.22 -11.63
N ALA A 642 43.54 4.30 -10.91
CA ALA A 642 43.07 4.52 -9.55
C ALA A 642 41.52 4.63 -9.50
N GLN A 643 40.91 5.37 -10.41
CA GLN A 643 39.44 5.48 -10.51
C GLN A 643 38.78 4.13 -10.80
N SER A 644 39.36 3.31 -11.68
CA SER A 644 38.80 1.99 -12.03
C SER A 644 38.83 1.02 -10.85
N ILE A 645 39.88 1.09 -10.03
CA ILE A 645 39.97 0.32 -8.78
C ILE A 645 38.95 0.85 -7.76
N GLY A 646 38.85 2.18 -7.61
CA GLY A 646 37.87 2.82 -6.74
C GLY A 646 36.42 2.50 -7.10
N SER A 647 36.07 2.52 -8.40
CA SER A 647 34.72 2.19 -8.88
C SER A 647 34.38 0.71 -8.68
N THR A 648 35.36 -0.18 -8.85
CA THR A 648 35.20 -1.62 -8.58
C THR A 648 34.94 -1.87 -7.09
N MET A 649 35.70 -1.21 -6.21
CA MET A 649 35.50 -1.30 -4.76
C MET A 649 34.15 -0.72 -4.33
N ALA A 650 33.77 0.44 -4.87
CA ALA A 650 32.46 1.05 -4.63
C ALA A 650 31.33 0.09 -5.04
N SER A 651 31.44 -0.52 -6.23
CA SER A 651 30.46 -1.47 -6.75
C SER A 651 30.31 -2.73 -5.89
N LEU A 652 31.43 -3.28 -5.38
CA LEU A 652 31.40 -4.45 -4.48
C LEU A 652 30.80 -4.12 -3.13
N THR A 653 31.20 -2.99 -2.55
CA THR A 653 30.74 -2.58 -1.22
C THR A 653 29.29 -2.10 -1.23
N TYR A 654 28.81 -1.56 -2.35
CA TYR A 654 27.42 -1.16 -2.58
C TYR A 654 26.42 -2.33 -2.54
N GLN A 655 26.86 -3.55 -2.87
CA GLN A 655 25.95 -4.72 -2.86
C GLN A 655 25.37 -4.98 -1.47
N VAL A 656 26.11 -4.63 -0.41
CA VAL A 656 25.68 -4.83 0.99
C VAL A 656 24.52 -3.90 1.36
N PRO A 657 24.65 -2.56 1.31
CA PRO A 657 23.55 -1.65 1.61
C PRO A 657 22.39 -1.81 0.62
N PHE A 658 22.65 -2.14 -0.65
CA PHE A 658 21.58 -2.38 -1.62
C PHE A 658 20.71 -3.59 -1.23
N ALA A 659 21.33 -4.72 -0.90
CA ALA A 659 20.62 -5.91 -0.41
C ALA A 659 19.80 -5.63 0.86
N MET A 660 20.38 -4.88 1.80
CA MET A 660 19.69 -4.46 3.02
C MET A 660 18.49 -3.55 2.74
N GLY A 661 18.64 -2.62 1.80
CA GLY A 661 17.57 -1.73 1.37
C GLY A 661 16.37 -2.50 0.83
N ILE A 662 16.59 -3.54 0.03
CA ILE A 662 15.53 -4.41 -0.49
C ILE A 662 14.86 -5.20 0.64
N ALA A 663 15.64 -5.78 1.57
CA ALA A 663 15.09 -6.51 2.72
C ALA A 663 14.24 -5.60 3.62
N ALA A 664 14.72 -4.39 3.91
CA ALA A 664 13.99 -3.40 4.70
C ALA A 664 12.73 -2.92 3.99
N SER A 665 12.83 -2.56 2.71
CA SER A 665 11.69 -2.11 1.90
C SER A 665 10.60 -3.17 1.84
N THR A 666 10.97 -4.44 1.58
CA THR A 666 10.05 -5.58 1.56
C THR A 666 9.33 -5.76 2.88
N ARG A 667 10.07 -5.71 4.00
CA ARG A 667 9.51 -5.88 5.35
C ARG A 667 8.57 -4.74 5.74
N ILE A 668 8.94 -3.49 5.44
CA ILE A 668 8.08 -2.31 5.65
C ILE A 668 6.82 -2.40 4.78
N ALA A 669 6.97 -2.76 3.51
CA ALA A 669 5.86 -2.90 2.57
C ALA A 669 4.87 -4.01 2.98
N ASN A 670 5.35 -5.12 3.54
CA ASN A 670 4.51 -6.16 4.14
C ASN A 670 3.68 -5.62 5.30
N TYR A 671 4.30 -4.90 6.26
CA TYR A 671 3.56 -4.30 7.37
C TYR A 671 2.55 -3.24 6.93
N LEU A 672 2.90 -2.41 5.95
CA LEU A 672 1.97 -1.44 5.36
C LEU A 672 0.80 -2.14 4.66
N GLY A 673 1.06 -3.23 3.95
CA GLY A 673 0.03 -4.07 3.34
C GLY A 673 -0.93 -4.66 4.37
N ALA A 674 -0.41 -5.09 5.53
CA ALA A 674 -1.18 -5.61 6.64
C ALA A 674 -1.92 -4.54 7.46
N GLY A 675 -1.73 -3.25 7.17
CA GLY A 675 -2.30 -2.13 7.95
C GLY A 675 -1.59 -1.88 9.28
N LEU A 676 -0.43 -2.49 9.52
CA LEU A 676 0.37 -2.38 10.75
C LEU A 676 1.38 -1.22 10.66
N GLY A 677 0.85 0.01 10.64
CA GLY A 677 1.65 1.23 10.48
C GLY A 677 2.71 1.44 11.58
N HIS A 678 2.41 1.04 12.83
CA HIS A 678 3.36 1.12 13.94
C HIS A 678 4.56 0.19 13.71
N CYS A 679 4.32 -1.08 13.36
CA CYS A 679 5.38 -2.04 13.05
C CYS A 679 6.22 -1.56 11.86
N ALA A 680 5.59 -1.05 10.79
CA ALA A 680 6.30 -0.45 9.66
C ALA A 680 7.23 0.70 10.08
N LYS A 681 6.79 1.56 11.02
CA LYS A 681 7.61 2.64 11.57
C LYS A 681 8.79 2.11 12.37
N VAL A 682 8.56 1.14 13.27
CA VAL A 682 9.64 0.52 14.08
C VAL A 682 10.67 -0.15 13.16
N THR A 683 10.22 -0.91 12.15
CA THR A 683 11.11 -1.50 11.14
C THR A 683 11.91 -0.43 10.40
N GLY A 684 11.28 0.69 10.02
CA GLY A 684 11.96 1.81 9.40
C GLY A 684 13.05 2.42 10.27
N GLU A 685 12.78 2.66 11.56
CA GLU A 685 13.77 3.16 12.52
C GLU A 685 14.94 2.17 12.68
N VAL A 686 14.65 0.87 12.84
CA VAL A 686 15.68 -0.17 12.97
C VAL A 686 16.49 -0.30 11.69
N ALA A 687 15.87 -0.23 10.51
CA ALA A 687 16.56 -0.30 9.23
C ALA A 687 17.54 0.86 9.03
N LEU A 688 17.18 2.09 9.44
CA LEU A 688 18.08 3.25 9.39
C LEU A 688 19.29 3.08 10.32
N VAL A 689 19.05 2.63 11.56
CA VAL A 689 20.13 2.36 12.53
C VAL A 689 21.04 1.23 12.04
N PHE A 690 20.46 0.14 11.55
CA PHE A 690 21.19 -0.99 10.99
C PHE A 690 22.02 -0.57 9.76
N GLY A 691 21.42 0.22 8.85
CA GLY A 691 22.11 0.79 7.69
C GLY A 691 23.29 1.67 8.07
N PHE A 692 23.15 2.50 9.12
CA PHE A 692 24.25 3.31 9.65
C PHE A 692 25.41 2.43 10.15
N PHE A 693 25.14 1.40 10.95
CA PHE A 693 26.19 0.52 11.47
C PHE A 693 26.88 -0.29 10.37
N VAL A 694 26.14 -0.81 9.40
CA VAL A 694 26.75 -1.54 8.28
C VAL A 694 27.58 -0.61 7.40
N SER A 695 27.11 0.61 7.15
CA SER A 695 27.89 1.61 6.41
C SER A 695 29.15 2.02 7.18
N LEU A 696 29.08 2.12 8.50
CA LEU A 696 30.25 2.37 9.36
C LEU A 696 31.25 1.21 9.31
N ILE A 697 30.78 -0.05 9.36
CA ILE A 697 31.64 -1.23 9.20
C ILE A 697 32.30 -1.22 7.83
N ASN A 698 31.53 -0.95 6.77
CA ASN A 698 32.05 -0.85 5.41
C ASN A 698 33.13 0.23 5.28
N PHE A 699 32.87 1.41 5.84
CA PHE A 699 33.85 2.49 5.92
C PHE A 699 35.12 2.08 6.69
N LEU A 700 34.98 1.46 7.87
CA LEU A 700 36.12 1.01 8.68
C LEU A 700 36.95 -0.06 7.96
N LEU A 701 36.31 -1.01 7.27
CA LEU A 701 36.98 -2.03 6.48
C LEU A 701 37.77 -1.40 5.33
N LEU A 702 37.14 -0.52 4.54
CA LEU A 702 37.82 0.18 3.46
C LEU A 702 38.97 1.05 3.97
N TYR A 703 38.79 1.73 5.11
CA TYR A 703 39.81 2.59 5.70
C TYR A 703 41.02 1.80 6.23
N THR A 704 40.77 0.70 6.95
CA THR A 704 41.84 -0.11 7.57
C THR A 704 42.55 -1.00 6.55
N LEU A 705 41.83 -1.51 5.55
CA LEU A 705 42.35 -2.43 4.54
C LEU A 705 42.70 -1.74 3.21
N GLN A 706 42.73 -0.40 3.15
CA GLN A 706 43.01 0.35 1.91
C GLN A 706 44.28 -0.11 1.20
N THR A 707 45.39 -0.30 1.93
CA THR A 707 46.68 -0.69 1.34
C THR A 707 46.68 -2.16 0.89
N PRO A 708 46.26 -3.15 1.70
CA PRO A 708 46.10 -4.52 1.24
C PRO A 708 45.17 -4.65 0.02
N ILE A 709 44.06 -3.90 -0.01
CA ILE A 709 43.11 -3.90 -1.12
C ILE A 709 43.78 -3.31 -2.37
N ALA A 710 44.44 -2.15 -2.28
CA ALA A 710 45.11 -1.53 -3.41
C ALA A 710 46.21 -2.44 -4.01
N VAL A 711 47.00 -3.10 -3.16
CA VAL A 711 48.05 -4.05 -3.57
C VAL A 711 47.47 -5.30 -4.24
N LEU A 712 46.23 -5.69 -3.92
CA LEU A 712 45.56 -6.79 -4.62
C LEU A 712 45.27 -6.45 -6.09
N PHE A 713 45.03 -5.17 -6.41
CA PHE A 713 44.71 -4.71 -7.76
C PHE A 713 45.94 -4.31 -8.58
N THR A 714 46.99 -3.78 -7.96
CA THR A 714 48.18 -3.30 -8.68
C THR A 714 49.43 -3.33 -7.81
N ASN A 715 50.60 -3.47 -8.45
CA ASN A 715 51.91 -3.35 -7.81
C ASN A 715 52.57 -1.98 -8.06
N ASP A 716 51.90 -1.07 -8.78
CA ASP A 716 52.42 0.27 -9.07
C ASP A 716 52.23 1.20 -7.87
N GLU A 717 53.34 1.61 -7.25
CA GLU A 717 53.33 2.50 -6.07
C GLU A 717 52.65 3.85 -6.35
N THR A 718 52.69 4.35 -7.59
CA THR A 718 52.07 5.62 -7.99
C THR A 718 50.55 5.52 -7.99
N VAL A 719 50.01 4.40 -8.49
CA VAL A 719 48.56 4.14 -8.47
C VAL A 719 48.08 3.90 -7.04
N ILE A 720 48.88 3.20 -6.23
CA ILE A 720 48.58 2.98 -4.81
C ILE A 720 48.57 4.31 -4.04
N SER A 721 49.52 5.22 -4.29
CA SER A 721 49.53 6.54 -3.65
C SER A 721 48.31 7.38 -4.04
N LEU A 722 47.95 7.40 -5.33
CA LEU A 722 46.74 8.06 -5.82
C LEU A 722 45.46 7.47 -5.23
N LEU A 723 45.39 6.14 -5.09
CA LEU A 723 44.28 5.47 -4.42
C LEU A 723 44.17 5.89 -2.95
N HIS A 724 45.27 5.98 -2.22
CA HIS A 724 45.26 6.47 -0.84
C HIS A 724 44.78 7.94 -0.77
N GLU A 725 45.13 8.77 -1.75
CA GLU A 725 44.63 10.15 -1.84
C GLU A 725 43.12 10.21 -2.15
N ILE A 726 42.62 9.35 -3.04
CA ILE A 726 41.19 9.29 -3.41
C ILE A 726 40.34 8.67 -2.28
N MET A 727 40.88 7.67 -1.58
CA MET A 727 40.19 6.99 -0.48
C MET A 727 40.14 7.81 0.81
N TRP A 728 40.77 8.99 0.87
CA TRP A 728 40.76 9.85 2.06
C TRP A 728 40.38 11.32 1.78
N LEU A 729 39.68 11.92 2.75
CA LEU A 729 39.58 13.37 2.92
C LEU A 729 40.89 13.90 3.53
N GLY A 730 41.92 14.04 2.69
CA GLY A 730 43.05 14.98 2.86
C GLY A 730 44.07 14.70 3.96
N LYS A 731 45.13 13.93 3.66
CA LYS A 731 46.37 13.98 4.44
C LYS A 731 47.14 15.18 3.92
N GLN A 732 47.06 16.29 4.65
CA GLN A 732 48.16 17.26 4.70
C GLN A 732 49.38 16.62 5.34
#